data_AF-A0A7C1BJZ3-F1
#
_entry.id   AF-A0A7C1BJZ3-F1
#
_cell.length_a   1.000
_cell.length_b   1.000
_cell.length_c   1.000
_cell.angle_alpha   90.00
_cell.angle_beta   90.00
_cell.angle_gamma   90.00
#
_symmetry.space_group_name_H-M   'P 1'
#
loop_
_entity.id
_entity.type
_entity.pdbx_description
1 polymer ?
#
loop_
_entity_poly.entity_id
_entity_poly.type
_entity_poly.pdbx_seq_one_letter_code
_entity_poly.pdbx_strand_id
1 'polypeptide(L)'
;MALIVISEKLRPFLLEIPQNGSEIKIYHNGLYLTSLINLAIYTKASQEVSVKNFSDLKDGKTVVCEMKDGSTLELNFIKMNDRILIITATAGEKGFKATLRRSMLESYLGGGERFERVEATGLYISLNTCDVAGEEKDPFGLYKPIPLLLSNRGYGIFFETPGVGYMDVAYSKDDEINLFTSLNTLTLYIIRGIDYDEILYNYYHIVGRPKIPPKWAFNTWKSRDVYQGEEEVYEDAEQMRAHKIPCNVIVIDSPWETSFNTFEFNRAQFPRPEIMLTRLRRLGYKVLLWLTPMTNKESIEEVPGCLPFAENFEYCDVNGFFFHRGDGSTYLVKWWKGVGGMFDFTNPQTRMWWIEQLEKLLQKGIDGFKLDDGELLPLDSVSHDGRRGGELHNLYPNLYVEASFEAADKYEALLFARSGYAGIAKYACLWNGDRTSDFSFATGLPSAIISCINASVSGIPFITCDIGGYIGEATAETFIRWAEFASLLPIMAIHGQGIREPWRLGESVIKIYRFYANFHVSLFPYFYSLSVETTESGSPLVRPIAYEYPFLPHTYLVDYQFFLGRNLLVAPIYSPDGSRSVYLPPGRWIDYWTGEKMEGGSFYYISNLELDKIPIYVREGSIIPLIEPVDTFVDVEDLLPEITKLSDIENKLILDVFPSEEEFVFKLYDGSIYRCKLDYNRLSITSQLSPMDRKHILLIHIDWKPVVVTSGGVPLEETSISQPEGNWIYDEKMKILKIMIPVGILLVEVFKELE
;
A
#
# COMPACT_ATOMS: atom_id res chain seq x y z
N MET A 1 -13.93 -13.86 33.60
CA MET A 1 -15.36 -13.76 33.23
C MET A 1 -15.87 -12.45 33.79
N ALA A 2 -16.23 -11.47 32.95
CA ALA A 2 -16.52 -10.10 33.37
C ALA A 2 -17.42 -9.38 32.33
N LEU A 3 -18.72 -9.33 32.61
CA LEU A 3 -19.77 -8.67 31.81
C LEU A 3 -19.54 -7.15 31.65
N ILE A 4 -20.26 -6.47 30.72
CA ILE A 4 -20.93 -5.11 30.81
C ILE A 4 -21.14 -4.45 29.37
N VAL A 5 -22.18 -3.61 29.08
CA VAL A 5 -22.59 -3.17 27.66
C VAL A 5 -22.14 -1.73 27.22
N ILE A 6 -22.77 -0.66 26.68
CA ILE A 6 -24.10 -0.23 26.13
C ILE A 6 -23.91 0.57 24.78
N SER A 7 -23.77 1.94 24.70
CA SER A 7 -23.96 2.69 23.41
C SER A 7 -23.52 4.19 23.30
N GLU A 8 -23.51 4.70 22.05
CA GLU A 8 -23.56 6.11 21.56
C GLU A 8 -22.36 7.09 21.68
N LYS A 9 -21.23 6.75 21.03
CA LYS A 9 -20.79 7.44 19.77
C LYS A 9 -19.48 6.84 19.22
N LEU A 10 -19.40 6.76 17.88
CA LEU A 10 -18.22 6.57 17.02
C LEU A 10 -16.90 6.10 17.68
N ARG A 11 -16.70 4.76 17.78
CA ARG A 11 -15.41 4.04 17.65
C ARG A 11 -15.65 2.51 17.69
N PRO A 12 -14.70 1.69 17.19
CA PRO A 12 -14.77 0.23 17.28
C PRO A 12 -14.46 -0.30 18.70
N PHE A 13 -14.81 -1.56 18.97
CA PHE A 13 -14.78 -2.18 20.30
C PHE A 13 -13.62 -3.16 20.48
N LEU A 14 -12.91 -3.06 21.61
CA LEU A 14 -11.86 -3.98 22.07
C LEU A 14 -12.45 -5.03 23.04
N LEU A 15 -11.91 -6.26 23.02
CA LEU A 15 -12.26 -7.37 23.91
C LEU A 15 -10.98 -8.12 24.28
N GLU A 16 -10.80 -8.51 25.54
CA GLU A 16 -9.55 -9.13 26.05
C GLU A 16 -9.86 -10.20 27.12
N ILE A 17 -9.16 -11.35 27.08
CA ILE A 17 -9.47 -12.55 27.90
C ILE A 17 -8.17 -13.24 28.38
N PRO A 18 -7.54 -12.81 29.50
CA PRO A 18 -6.31 -13.43 30.03
C PRO A 18 -6.52 -14.80 30.69
N GLN A 19 -5.53 -15.69 30.62
CA GLN A 19 -5.64 -17.09 31.09
C GLN A 19 -5.82 -17.28 32.62
N ASN A 20 -5.34 -16.38 33.47
CA ASN A 20 -5.33 -16.56 34.95
C ASN A 20 -6.01 -15.38 35.68
N GLY A 21 -6.81 -15.69 36.70
CA GLY A 21 -7.25 -14.71 37.69
C GLY A 21 -6.19 -14.43 38.76
N SER A 22 -6.24 -13.33 39.53
CA SER A 22 -7.35 -12.39 39.67
C SER A 22 -6.88 -10.97 40.01
N GLU A 23 -6.65 -10.12 39.00
CA GLU A 23 -6.55 -8.67 39.16
C GLU A 23 -6.78 -7.98 37.79
N ILE A 24 -7.39 -6.80 37.77
CA ILE A 24 -7.46 -5.94 36.58
C ILE A 24 -6.78 -4.61 36.93
N LYS A 25 -5.70 -4.27 36.23
CA LYS A 25 -4.95 -3.03 36.43
C LYS A 25 -5.24 -2.06 35.30
N ILE A 26 -5.83 -0.91 35.65
CA ILE A 26 -6.12 0.17 34.71
C ILE A 26 -4.94 1.15 34.74
N TYR A 27 -4.24 1.29 33.62
CA TYR A 27 -3.31 2.40 33.40
C TYR A 27 -4.03 3.56 32.71
N HIS A 28 -3.73 4.78 33.12
CA HIS A 28 -4.39 5.98 32.60
C HIS A 28 -3.41 7.17 32.57
N ASN A 29 -3.41 7.88 31.45
CA ASN A 29 -3.05 9.29 31.36
C ASN A 29 -4.16 10.01 30.57
N GLY A 30 -4.48 11.24 30.97
CA GLY A 30 -5.71 11.97 30.59
C GLY A 30 -5.88 12.29 29.10
N LEU A 31 -7.05 12.68 28.60
CA LEU A 31 -8.43 12.87 29.13
C LEU A 31 -9.39 12.83 27.90
N TYR A 32 -10.73 12.89 27.93
CA TYR A 32 -11.76 13.26 28.92
C TYR A 32 -13.08 12.52 28.60
N LEU A 33 -14.20 12.94 29.23
CA LEU A 33 -15.61 12.73 28.84
C LEU A 33 -16.11 11.32 28.44
N THR A 34 -16.74 10.67 29.43
CA THR A 34 -18.09 10.05 29.36
C THR A 34 -18.63 9.53 28.01
N SER A 35 -19.07 8.27 27.86
CA SER A 35 -19.37 7.25 28.88
C SER A 35 -19.10 5.82 28.39
N LEU A 36 -18.75 4.97 29.37
CA LEU A 36 -18.44 3.52 29.27
C LEU A 36 -19.59 2.71 28.63
N ILE A 37 -19.41 1.47 28.17
CA ILE A 37 -19.01 0.29 28.97
C ILE A 37 -18.36 -0.87 28.15
N ASN A 38 -18.00 -2.03 28.76
CA ASN A 38 -17.06 -3.06 28.23
C ASN A 38 -17.42 -4.53 28.64
N LEU A 39 -17.14 -5.57 27.81
CA LEU A 39 -17.61 -6.98 28.03
C LEU A 39 -16.56 -8.10 27.80
N ALA A 40 -16.60 -9.20 28.59
CA ALA A 40 -15.86 -10.46 28.40
C ALA A 40 -16.51 -11.72 29.07
N ILE A 41 -16.42 -12.90 28.46
CA ILE A 41 -17.00 -14.18 28.94
C ILE A 41 -15.95 -15.32 28.91
N TYR A 42 -16.08 -16.31 29.82
CA TYR A 42 -15.22 -17.51 29.93
C TYR A 42 -16.06 -18.72 30.36
N THR A 43 -15.81 -19.92 29.84
CA THR A 43 -16.01 -21.19 30.59
C THR A 43 -14.91 -22.20 30.23
N LYS A 44 -14.71 -23.20 31.09
CA LYS A 44 -13.57 -24.15 31.03
C LYS A 44 -14.04 -25.61 30.90
N ALA A 45 -14.84 -25.91 29.88
CA ALA A 45 -15.18 -27.27 29.47
C ALA A 45 -15.71 -27.31 28.02
N SER A 46 -15.29 -28.30 27.23
CA SER A 46 -15.80 -28.55 25.89
C SER A 46 -17.14 -29.30 25.94
N GLN A 47 -18.26 -28.58 25.89
CA GLN A 47 -19.59 -29.18 25.67
C GLN A 47 -20.44 -28.36 24.69
N GLU A 48 -21.33 -29.05 24.00
CA GLU A 48 -22.17 -28.54 22.91
C GLU A 48 -23.46 -27.88 23.44
N VAL A 49 -23.83 -26.72 22.87
CA VAL A 49 -24.94 -25.88 23.31
C VAL A 49 -26.06 -25.89 22.26
N SER A 50 -27.31 -26.01 22.70
CA SER A 50 -28.49 -26.01 21.80
C SER A 50 -29.53 -24.97 22.22
N VAL A 51 -29.83 -24.05 21.30
CA VAL A 51 -30.86 -23.01 21.48
C VAL A 51 -32.23 -23.57 21.08
N LYS A 52 -33.19 -23.60 22.01
CA LYS A 52 -34.48 -24.28 21.81
C LYS A 52 -35.55 -23.44 21.09
N ASN A 53 -35.42 -22.11 21.01
CA ASN A 53 -36.35 -21.22 20.32
C ASN A 53 -35.62 -20.03 19.68
N PHE A 54 -35.93 -19.72 18.41
CA PHE A 54 -35.38 -18.55 17.70
C PHE A 54 -36.04 -17.21 18.10
N SER A 55 -37.19 -17.23 18.77
CA SER A 55 -38.01 -16.04 19.09
C SER A 55 -37.40 -15.10 20.13
N ASP A 56 -36.38 -15.54 20.87
CA ASP A 56 -35.74 -14.76 21.93
C ASP A 56 -34.52 -13.96 21.46
N LEU A 57 -34.08 -14.16 20.22
CA LEU A 57 -32.99 -13.43 19.59
C LEU A 57 -33.43 -11.98 19.29
N LYS A 58 -33.08 -11.05 20.17
CA LYS A 58 -33.30 -9.60 19.99
C LYS A 58 -32.00 -8.84 20.29
N ASP A 59 -31.92 -7.62 19.75
CA ASP A 59 -30.79 -6.73 19.98
C ASP A 59 -30.57 -6.47 21.47
N GLY A 60 -29.32 -6.53 21.92
CA GLY A 60 -28.95 -6.33 23.32
C GLY A 60 -29.57 -7.32 24.31
N LYS A 61 -30.22 -8.40 23.84
CA LYS A 61 -30.85 -9.41 24.70
C LYS A 61 -29.88 -10.53 25.01
N THR A 62 -29.69 -10.82 26.28
CA THR A 62 -28.99 -12.02 26.76
C THR A 62 -29.95 -13.22 26.72
N VAL A 63 -29.51 -14.32 26.12
CA VAL A 63 -30.16 -15.64 26.23
C VAL A 63 -29.35 -16.47 27.21
N VAL A 64 -30.01 -16.90 28.30
CA VAL A 64 -29.40 -17.76 29.33
C VAL A 64 -29.66 -19.22 28.96
N CYS A 65 -28.60 -19.95 28.65
CA CYS A 65 -28.62 -21.38 28.36
C CYS A 65 -28.20 -22.18 29.61
N GLU A 66 -29.12 -23.00 30.13
CA GLU A 66 -28.83 -23.92 31.23
C GLU A 66 -28.06 -25.15 30.72
N MET A 67 -26.88 -25.38 31.29
CA MET A 67 -25.93 -26.42 30.90
C MET A 67 -26.21 -27.73 31.65
N LYS A 68 -25.70 -28.87 31.14
CA LYS A 68 -25.95 -30.21 31.72
C LYS A 68 -25.37 -30.41 33.13
N ASP A 69 -24.49 -29.54 33.59
CA ASP A 69 -23.92 -29.53 34.94
C ASP A 69 -24.65 -28.57 35.91
N GLY A 70 -25.71 -27.88 35.45
CA GLY A 70 -26.44 -26.88 36.22
C GLY A 70 -25.83 -25.48 36.21
N SER A 71 -24.77 -25.24 35.44
CA SER A 71 -24.25 -23.90 35.17
C SER A 71 -25.07 -23.16 34.10
N THR A 72 -24.93 -21.84 34.01
CA THR A 72 -25.63 -21.01 33.01
C THR A 72 -24.66 -20.28 32.10
N LEU A 73 -24.79 -20.49 30.79
CA LEU A 73 -24.06 -19.76 29.76
C LEU A 73 -24.91 -18.59 29.23
N GLU A 74 -24.33 -17.40 29.18
CA GLU A 74 -24.99 -16.20 28.65
C GLU A 74 -24.52 -15.90 27.23
N LEU A 75 -25.46 -15.92 26.27
CA LEU A 75 -25.22 -15.57 24.87
C LEU A 75 -25.85 -14.20 24.58
N ASN A 76 -25.04 -13.26 24.07
CA ASN A 76 -25.48 -11.90 23.74
C ASN A 76 -25.48 -11.69 22.22
N PHE A 77 -26.52 -11.03 21.70
CA PHE A 77 -26.72 -10.82 20.27
C PHE A 77 -26.69 -9.33 19.92
N ILE A 78 -25.75 -8.96 19.04
CA ILE A 78 -25.60 -7.60 18.52
C ILE A 78 -26.34 -7.51 17.18
N LYS A 79 -27.29 -6.57 17.05
CA LYS A 79 -28.11 -6.42 15.84
C LYS A 79 -27.56 -5.34 14.90
N MET A 80 -26.63 -5.71 14.03
CA MET A 80 -26.07 -4.81 13.01
C MET A 80 -27.01 -4.72 11.80
N ASN A 81 -27.75 -3.60 11.65
CA ASN A 81 -28.63 -3.35 10.49
C ASN A 81 -29.56 -4.56 10.16
N ASP A 82 -30.39 -4.95 11.13
CA ASP A 82 -31.26 -6.15 11.11
C ASP A 82 -30.57 -7.53 11.04
N ARG A 83 -29.23 -7.59 11.11
CA ARG A 83 -28.44 -8.84 11.08
C ARG A 83 -27.87 -9.17 12.47
N ILE A 84 -27.70 -10.44 12.77
CA ILE A 84 -27.11 -10.93 14.03
C ILE A 84 -25.80 -11.66 13.70
N LEU A 85 -24.71 -11.26 14.35
CA LEU A 85 -23.47 -12.04 14.39
C LEU A 85 -23.49 -12.99 15.58
N ILE A 86 -23.04 -14.23 15.38
CA ILE A 86 -22.90 -15.25 16.44
C ILE A 86 -21.43 -15.60 16.54
N ILE A 87 -20.84 -15.39 17.71
CA ILE A 87 -19.41 -15.60 17.97
C ILE A 87 -19.26 -16.49 19.19
N THR A 88 -18.49 -17.58 19.05
CA THR A 88 -18.14 -18.50 20.14
C THR A 88 -16.63 -18.47 20.31
N ALA A 89 -16.13 -18.18 21.52
CA ALA A 89 -14.70 -18.21 21.84
C ALA A 89 -14.40 -19.32 22.86
N THR A 90 -13.26 -20.00 22.71
CA THR A 90 -12.78 -21.04 23.61
C THR A 90 -11.29 -20.93 23.88
N ALA A 91 -10.90 -21.19 25.13
CA ALA A 91 -9.49 -21.36 25.50
C ALA A 91 -9.06 -22.81 25.27
N GLY A 92 -7.90 -23.02 24.66
CA GLY A 92 -7.24 -24.32 24.52
C GLY A 92 -5.87 -24.34 25.22
N GLU A 93 -5.21 -25.49 25.20
CA GLU A 93 -3.89 -25.67 25.84
C GLU A 93 -2.76 -24.88 25.15
N LYS A 94 -2.96 -24.47 23.90
CA LYS A 94 -1.96 -23.82 23.04
C LYS A 94 -2.32 -22.38 22.63
N GLY A 95 -3.30 -21.76 23.29
CA GLY A 95 -3.83 -20.44 22.94
C GLY A 95 -5.35 -20.40 22.87
N PHE A 96 -5.92 -19.43 22.14
CA PHE A 96 -7.36 -19.21 22.04
C PHE A 96 -7.89 -19.39 20.62
N LYS A 97 -9.14 -19.86 20.53
CA LYS A 97 -9.89 -19.94 19.28
C LYS A 97 -11.17 -19.11 19.36
N ALA A 98 -11.55 -18.46 18.27
CA ALA A 98 -12.91 -17.95 18.06
C ALA A 98 -13.52 -18.54 16.78
N THR A 99 -14.83 -18.73 16.79
CA THR A 99 -15.63 -19.17 15.63
C THR A 99 -16.81 -18.22 15.46
N LEU A 100 -16.87 -17.53 14.32
CA LEU A 100 -17.97 -16.66 13.93
C LEU A 100 -18.87 -17.40 12.93
N ARG A 101 -20.20 -17.31 13.05
CA ARG A 101 -21.12 -17.74 11.99
C ARG A 101 -21.24 -16.65 10.93
N ARG A 102 -21.00 -17.01 9.68
CA ARG A 102 -21.33 -16.22 8.47
C ARG A 102 -22.56 -16.84 7.80
N SER A 103 -23.19 -16.13 6.86
CA SER A 103 -24.12 -16.80 5.93
C SER A 103 -23.41 -17.11 4.60
N MET A 104 -23.82 -18.19 3.94
CA MET A 104 -23.23 -18.69 2.69
C MET A 104 -23.05 -17.62 1.60
N LEU A 105 -23.93 -16.60 1.55
CA LEU A 105 -23.93 -15.52 0.56
C LEU A 105 -23.11 -14.29 1.01
N GLU A 106 -22.09 -14.48 1.84
CA GLU A 106 -21.20 -13.43 2.35
C GLU A 106 -19.84 -13.52 1.66
N SER A 107 -19.29 -12.38 1.28
CA SER A 107 -17.98 -12.29 0.64
C SER A 107 -17.08 -11.35 1.42
N TYR A 108 -15.81 -11.73 1.55
CA TYR A 108 -14.81 -11.01 2.34
C TYR A 108 -13.62 -10.58 1.47
N LEU A 109 -13.19 -9.34 1.65
CA LEU A 109 -11.90 -8.82 1.15
C LEU A 109 -10.89 -8.71 2.31
N GLY A 110 -9.63 -8.40 1.99
CA GLY A 110 -8.55 -8.23 2.97
C GLY A 110 -7.78 -9.54 3.25
N GLY A 111 -7.29 -9.69 4.48
CA GLY A 111 -6.47 -10.83 4.91
C GLY A 111 -4.96 -10.63 4.77
N GLY A 112 -4.51 -9.38 4.56
CA GLY A 112 -3.10 -9.06 4.34
C GLY A 112 -2.69 -9.10 2.89
N GLU A 113 -1.38 -9.11 2.66
CA GLU A 113 -0.74 -9.15 1.35
C GLU A 113 -0.75 -10.58 0.77
N ARG A 114 -1.93 -11.11 0.50
CA ARG A 114 -2.09 -12.46 -0.06
C ARG A 114 -1.88 -12.46 -1.58
N PHE A 115 -1.42 -13.59 -2.12
CA PHE A 115 -0.91 -13.71 -3.49
C PHE A 115 -1.85 -14.42 -4.49
N GLU A 116 -2.88 -15.13 -4.02
CA GLU A 116 -3.56 -16.17 -4.82
C GLU A 116 -4.82 -15.68 -5.54
N ARG A 117 -5.65 -14.88 -4.84
CA ARG A 117 -6.85 -14.22 -5.39
C ARG A 117 -7.31 -13.04 -4.54
N VAL A 118 -8.23 -12.24 -5.06
CA VAL A 118 -8.89 -11.12 -4.37
C VAL A 118 -9.78 -11.61 -3.21
N GLU A 119 -10.72 -12.53 -3.45
CA GLU A 119 -11.68 -12.93 -2.42
C GLU A 119 -11.05 -13.79 -1.31
N ALA A 120 -11.16 -13.33 -0.06
CA ALA A 120 -10.67 -14.01 1.13
C ALA A 120 -11.58 -15.17 1.60
N THR A 121 -12.85 -15.19 1.18
CA THR A 121 -13.76 -16.34 1.42
C THR A 121 -13.17 -17.62 0.84
N GLY A 122 -13.25 -18.73 1.57
CA GLY A 122 -12.70 -20.02 1.18
C GLY A 122 -11.18 -20.08 1.18
N LEU A 123 -10.51 -19.29 2.04
CA LEU A 123 -9.05 -19.32 2.24
C LEU A 123 -8.69 -19.64 3.70
N TYR A 124 -7.54 -20.29 3.87
CA TYR A 124 -6.83 -20.42 5.14
C TYR A 124 -5.63 -19.47 5.10
N ILE A 125 -5.60 -18.51 6.02
CA ILE A 125 -4.61 -17.42 6.07
C ILE A 125 -3.73 -17.65 7.29
N SER A 126 -2.44 -17.88 7.07
CA SER A 126 -1.46 -17.96 8.17
C SER A 126 -1.24 -16.57 8.76
N LEU A 127 -1.31 -16.43 10.08
CA LEU A 127 -0.90 -15.21 10.78
C LEU A 127 0.48 -15.44 11.38
N ASN A 128 1.45 -15.59 10.48
CA ASN A 128 2.85 -15.84 10.77
C ASN A 128 3.71 -15.06 9.76
N THR A 129 4.27 -13.93 10.16
CA THR A 129 5.11 -13.09 9.29
C THR A 129 6.38 -13.85 8.91
N CYS A 130 6.54 -14.19 7.63
CA CYS A 130 7.72 -14.93 7.15
C CYS A 130 8.18 -14.47 5.76
N ASP A 131 9.48 -14.64 5.54
CA ASP A 131 10.11 -14.50 4.23
C ASP A 131 9.57 -15.58 3.27
N VAL A 132 8.96 -15.13 2.17
CA VAL A 132 8.40 -15.98 1.09
C VAL A 132 9.02 -15.68 -0.28
N ALA A 133 10.35 -15.53 -0.32
CA ALA A 133 11.10 -15.43 -1.56
C ALA A 133 11.00 -16.73 -2.39
N GLY A 134 10.45 -16.64 -3.59
CA GLY A 134 10.34 -17.76 -4.54
C GLY A 134 9.32 -18.84 -4.16
N GLU A 135 9.52 -20.06 -4.67
CA GLU A 135 8.57 -21.19 -4.53
C GLU A 135 8.90 -22.16 -3.38
N GLU A 136 10.04 -22.00 -2.70
CA GLU A 136 10.56 -22.99 -1.73
C GLU A 136 10.23 -22.71 -0.24
N LYS A 137 9.55 -21.59 0.05
CA LYS A 137 9.19 -21.16 1.43
C LYS A 137 7.68 -21.36 1.68
N ASP A 138 7.22 -21.16 2.91
CA ASP A 138 5.88 -21.56 3.39
C ASP A 138 4.76 -21.15 2.39
N PRO A 139 4.00 -22.11 1.81
CA PRO A 139 2.96 -21.80 0.81
C PRO A 139 1.75 -21.05 1.36
N PHE A 140 1.67 -20.84 2.68
CA PHE A 140 0.69 -19.95 3.34
C PHE A 140 1.35 -18.72 3.98
N GLY A 141 2.65 -18.53 3.75
CA GLY A 141 3.45 -17.48 4.33
C GLY A 141 3.20 -16.10 3.72
N LEU A 142 3.38 -15.05 4.51
CA LEU A 142 3.14 -13.67 4.12
C LEU A 142 4.19 -12.76 4.77
N TYR A 143 4.76 -11.81 4.03
CA TYR A 143 5.55 -10.73 4.65
C TYR A 143 4.66 -9.80 5.48
N LYS A 144 3.37 -9.67 5.10
CA LYS A 144 2.40 -8.73 5.71
C LYS A 144 1.07 -9.41 6.06
N PRO A 145 1.01 -10.29 7.08
CA PRO A 145 -0.21 -11.00 7.50
C PRO A 145 -1.14 -10.08 8.30
N ILE A 146 -1.84 -9.17 7.64
CA ILE A 146 -2.79 -8.24 8.30
C ILE A 146 -4.13 -8.96 8.57
N PRO A 147 -4.54 -9.16 9.83
CA PRO A 147 -5.72 -9.95 10.17
C PRO A 147 -7.02 -9.12 10.14
N LEU A 148 -7.21 -8.39 9.04
CA LEU A 148 -8.38 -7.57 8.75
C LEU A 148 -9.18 -8.19 7.60
N LEU A 149 -10.46 -8.45 7.83
CA LEU A 149 -11.41 -8.89 6.81
C LEU A 149 -12.52 -7.85 6.64
N LEU A 150 -12.94 -7.59 5.40
CA LEU A 150 -14.01 -6.64 5.07
C LEU A 150 -15.23 -7.39 4.50
N SER A 151 -16.33 -7.52 5.26
CA SER A 151 -17.55 -8.18 4.80
C SER A 151 -18.38 -7.28 3.89
N ASN A 152 -18.89 -7.85 2.79
CA ASN A 152 -19.89 -7.22 1.91
C ASN A 152 -21.23 -6.89 2.59
N ARG A 153 -21.35 -7.13 3.91
CA ARG A 153 -22.52 -6.81 4.74
C ARG A 153 -22.36 -5.58 5.65
N GLY A 154 -21.35 -4.74 5.42
CA GLY A 154 -21.19 -3.48 6.16
C GLY A 154 -20.59 -3.67 7.55
N TYR A 155 -19.61 -4.57 7.66
CA TYR A 155 -18.71 -4.64 8.80
C TYR A 155 -17.36 -5.25 8.43
N GLY A 156 -16.32 -4.87 9.16
CA GLY A 156 -15.02 -5.53 9.18
C GLY A 156 -14.82 -6.36 10.43
N ILE A 157 -13.92 -7.34 10.34
CA ILE A 157 -13.41 -8.14 11.44
C ILE A 157 -11.91 -7.85 11.51
N PHE A 158 -11.42 -7.28 12.60
CA PHE A 158 -9.99 -7.17 12.87
C PHE A 158 -9.63 -8.03 14.09
N PHE A 159 -8.80 -9.05 13.85
CA PHE A 159 -8.41 -10.05 14.85
C PHE A 159 -6.98 -9.77 15.32
N GLU A 160 -6.83 -9.05 16.43
CA GLU A 160 -5.52 -8.63 16.90
C GLU A 160 -4.77 -9.80 17.58
N THR A 161 -3.67 -10.20 16.96
CA THR A 161 -2.75 -11.25 17.41
C THR A 161 -1.31 -10.91 16.99
N PRO A 162 -0.55 -10.19 17.83
CA PRO A 162 0.88 -9.94 17.61
C PRO A 162 1.74 -11.23 17.60
N GLY A 163 1.23 -12.31 18.20
CA GLY A 163 1.82 -13.66 18.13
C GLY A 163 1.21 -14.53 17.03
N VAL A 164 1.82 -15.71 16.82
CA VAL A 164 1.47 -16.65 15.74
C VAL A 164 0.01 -17.11 15.82
N GLY A 165 -0.69 -17.16 14.68
CA GLY A 165 -2.12 -17.53 14.60
C GLY A 165 -2.58 -17.96 13.20
N TYR A 166 -3.89 -18.02 12.99
CA TYR A 166 -4.49 -18.17 11.65
C TYR A 166 -5.91 -17.57 11.56
N MET A 167 -6.35 -17.33 10.32
CA MET A 167 -7.75 -17.11 9.97
C MET A 167 -8.20 -18.12 8.90
N ASP A 168 -9.03 -19.07 9.29
CA ASP A 168 -9.78 -19.94 8.36
C ASP A 168 -11.08 -19.21 8.02
N VAL A 169 -11.13 -18.63 6.82
CA VAL A 169 -12.20 -17.75 6.37
C VAL A 169 -13.17 -18.54 5.50
N ALA A 170 -13.95 -19.42 6.13
CA ALA A 170 -14.85 -20.36 5.45
C ALA A 170 -14.13 -21.45 4.62
N TYR A 171 -12.92 -21.85 5.02
CA TYR A 171 -12.12 -22.87 4.33
C TYR A 171 -12.42 -24.28 4.83
N SER A 172 -12.45 -24.50 6.15
CA SER A 172 -12.86 -25.82 6.69
C SER A 172 -14.37 -26.04 6.66
N LYS A 173 -15.18 -24.96 6.66
CA LYS A 173 -16.64 -24.97 6.59
C LYS A 173 -17.19 -23.64 6.08
N ASP A 174 -18.03 -23.69 5.07
CA ASP A 174 -18.62 -22.56 4.36
C ASP A 174 -19.44 -21.57 5.25
N ASP A 175 -19.88 -22.00 6.43
CA ASP A 175 -20.72 -21.22 7.36
C ASP A 175 -19.97 -20.67 8.60
N GLU A 176 -18.67 -20.96 8.74
CA GLU A 176 -17.83 -20.51 9.86
C GLU A 176 -16.63 -19.68 9.40
N ILE A 177 -16.27 -18.65 10.17
CA ILE A 177 -14.90 -18.11 10.19
C ILE A 177 -14.25 -18.59 11.50
N ASN A 178 -13.10 -19.24 11.41
CA ASN A 178 -12.38 -19.83 12.52
C ASN A 178 -11.04 -19.10 12.71
N LEU A 179 -10.92 -18.33 13.80
CA LEU A 179 -9.75 -17.53 14.16
C LEU A 179 -8.98 -18.22 15.29
N PHE A 180 -7.65 -18.20 15.25
CA PHE A 180 -6.81 -18.76 16.31
C PHE A 180 -5.58 -17.90 16.58
N THR A 181 -5.20 -17.78 17.86
CA THR A 181 -3.96 -17.16 18.31
C THR A 181 -3.27 -18.06 19.34
N SER A 182 -1.93 -18.12 19.29
CA SER A 182 -1.09 -18.77 20.29
C SER A 182 -0.97 -18.00 21.61
N LEU A 183 -1.46 -16.76 21.66
CA LEU A 183 -1.38 -15.87 22.82
C LEU A 183 -2.23 -16.35 24.01
N ASN A 184 -1.94 -15.80 25.18
CA ASN A 184 -2.71 -16.01 26.42
C ASN A 184 -3.95 -15.07 26.54
N THR A 185 -4.23 -14.29 25.50
CA THR A 185 -5.40 -13.43 25.30
C THR A 185 -5.96 -13.63 23.89
N LEU A 186 -7.24 -13.32 23.69
CA LEU A 186 -7.86 -13.20 22.38
C LEU A 186 -8.47 -11.81 22.23
N THR A 187 -8.09 -11.11 21.16
CA THR A 187 -8.58 -9.77 20.85
C THR A 187 -9.30 -9.74 19.51
N LEU A 188 -10.53 -9.23 19.49
CA LEU A 188 -11.38 -9.20 18.30
C LEU A 188 -12.21 -7.92 18.25
N TYR A 189 -11.99 -7.12 17.21
CA TYR A 189 -12.76 -5.93 16.89
C TYR A 189 -13.78 -6.23 15.79
N ILE A 190 -15.04 -5.90 16.04
CA ILE A 190 -16.07 -5.80 14.99
C ILE A 190 -16.22 -4.33 14.62
N ILE A 191 -15.88 -4.00 13.37
CA ILE A 191 -15.78 -2.64 12.87
C ILE A 191 -17.01 -2.36 12.00
N ARG A 192 -17.90 -1.46 12.40
CA ARG A 192 -19.07 -1.10 11.59
C ARG A 192 -18.69 -0.11 10.49
N GLY A 193 -19.33 -0.22 9.33
CA GLY A 193 -19.42 0.85 8.35
C GLY A 193 -20.61 0.64 7.40
N ILE A 194 -21.12 1.70 6.78
CA ILE A 194 -22.17 1.61 5.75
C ILE A 194 -21.63 1.00 4.44
N ASP A 195 -20.33 1.17 4.19
CA ASP A 195 -19.54 0.71 3.06
C ASP A 195 -18.12 0.30 3.52
N TYR A 196 -17.23 -0.02 2.59
CA TYR A 196 -15.84 -0.37 2.90
C TYR A 196 -14.94 0.84 3.23
N ASP A 197 -15.32 2.05 2.82
CA ASP A 197 -14.57 3.26 3.13
C ASP A 197 -14.70 3.56 4.64
N GLU A 198 -15.92 3.56 5.19
CA GLU A 198 -16.16 3.74 6.62
C GLU A 198 -15.52 2.61 7.47
N ILE A 199 -15.47 1.37 6.97
CA ILE A 199 -14.79 0.27 7.69
C ILE A 199 -13.29 0.53 7.77
N LEU A 200 -12.62 0.91 6.68
CA LEU A 200 -11.18 1.23 6.71
C LEU A 200 -10.89 2.50 7.50
N TYR A 201 -11.74 3.53 7.39
CA TYR A 201 -11.67 4.72 8.25
C TYR A 201 -11.71 4.35 9.73
N ASN A 202 -12.67 3.53 10.15
CA ASN A 202 -12.79 3.10 11.54
C ASN A 202 -11.66 2.15 11.98
N TYR A 203 -11.11 1.32 11.08
CA TYR A 203 -9.89 0.53 11.33
C TYR A 203 -8.66 1.42 11.60
N TYR A 204 -8.45 2.48 10.81
CA TYR A 204 -7.37 3.43 11.03
C TYR A 204 -7.51 4.25 12.34
N HIS A 205 -8.66 4.22 13.02
CA HIS A 205 -8.80 4.75 14.39
C HIS A 205 -8.36 3.76 15.48
N ILE A 206 -8.13 2.49 15.14
CA ILE A 206 -7.50 1.49 16.00
C ILE A 206 -5.99 1.57 15.83
N VAL A 207 -5.52 1.35 14.59
CA VAL A 207 -4.11 1.06 14.29
C VAL A 207 -3.27 2.28 13.90
N GLY A 208 -3.91 3.45 13.77
CA GLY A 208 -3.32 4.67 13.21
C GLY A 208 -3.66 4.87 11.73
N ARG A 209 -3.66 6.14 11.29
CA ARG A 209 -3.84 6.50 9.87
C ARG A 209 -2.50 6.35 9.13
N PRO A 210 -2.51 5.92 7.85
CA PRO A 210 -1.31 5.90 7.03
C PRO A 210 -0.66 7.28 6.90
N LYS A 211 0.68 7.36 6.92
CA LYS A 211 1.40 8.61 6.67
C LYS A 211 1.57 8.80 5.16
N ILE A 212 1.11 9.94 4.63
CA ILE A 212 1.30 10.29 3.22
C ILE A 212 2.81 10.44 2.95
N PRO A 213 3.37 9.79 1.92
CA PRO A 213 4.78 9.96 1.55
C PRO A 213 5.10 11.41 1.13
N PRO A 214 6.32 11.92 1.35
CA PRO A 214 6.73 13.20 0.79
C PRO A 214 6.63 13.18 -0.74
N LYS A 215 6.30 14.32 -1.37
CA LYS A 215 5.98 14.42 -2.81
C LYS A 215 6.96 13.66 -3.71
N TRP A 216 8.27 13.76 -3.44
CA TRP A 216 9.33 13.14 -4.24
C TRP A 216 9.30 11.60 -4.28
N ALA A 217 8.57 10.95 -3.38
CA ALA A 217 8.35 9.50 -3.41
C ALA A 217 7.45 9.05 -4.58
N PHE A 218 6.62 9.96 -5.13
CA PHE A 218 5.70 9.71 -6.24
C PHE A 218 6.32 10.00 -7.63
N ASN A 219 7.65 10.03 -7.72
CA ASN A 219 8.41 9.95 -8.97
C ASN A 219 9.07 8.55 -9.03
N THR A 220 9.81 8.18 -10.08
CA THR A 220 10.39 6.83 -10.18
C THR A 220 11.64 6.64 -9.31
N TRP A 221 11.92 5.38 -8.95
CA TRP A 221 13.04 4.96 -8.10
C TRP A 221 13.93 3.94 -8.83
N LYS A 222 15.24 3.98 -8.58
CA LYS A 222 16.22 2.98 -9.04
C LYS A 222 16.97 2.36 -7.86
N SER A 223 17.07 1.03 -7.90
CA SER A 223 17.88 0.19 -7.01
C SER A 223 18.61 -0.88 -7.83
N ARG A 224 19.47 -1.64 -7.17
CA ARG A 224 20.08 -2.92 -7.58
C ARG A 224 19.99 -3.87 -6.38
N ASP A 225 20.11 -5.18 -6.56
CA ASP A 225 20.33 -6.10 -5.43
C ASP A 225 21.66 -5.79 -4.72
N VAL A 226 22.73 -5.55 -5.50
CA VAL A 226 24.07 -5.18 -5.02
C VAL A 226 24.66 -4.08 -5.91
N TYR A 227 25.34 -3.09 -5.31
CA TYR A 227 26.22 -2.15 -6.03
C TYR A 227 27.69 -2.52 -5.77
N GLN A 228 28.45 -2.72 -6.84
CA GLN A 228 29.89 -3.03 -6.75
C GLN A 228 30.74 -1.82 -6.33
N GLY A 229 30.23 -0.59 -6.47
CA GLY A 229 30.85 0.63 -5.95
C GLY A 229 30.20 1.94 -6.43
N GLU A 230 30.78 3.08 -6.04
CA GLU A 230 30.23 4.42 -6.33
C GLU A 230 30.04 4.72 -7.83
N GLU A 231 30.78 4.04 -8.72
CA GLU A 231 30.66 4.22 -10.17
C GLU A 231 29.38 3.59 -10.76
N GLU A 232 28.83 2.50 -10.20
CA GLU A 232 27.52 1.96 -10.63
C GLU A 232 26.36 2.84 -10.16
N VAL A 233 26.52 3.52 -9.02
CA VAL A 233 25.58 4.55 -8.54
C VAL A 233 25.61 5.78 -9.48
N TYR A 234 26.79 6.14 -10.00
CA TYR A 234 26.89 7.17 -11.04
C TYR A 234 26.29 6.70 -12.39
N GLU A 235 26.50 5.45 -12.82
CA GLU A 235 25.86 4.90 -14.03
C GLU A 235 24.33 5.04 -13.94
N ASP A 236 23.74 4.58 -12.84
CA ASP A 236 22.28 4.63 -12.67
C ASP A 236 21.72 6.05 -12.69
N ALA A 237 22.38 6.99 -11.99
CA ALA A 237 21.96 8.39 -11.97
C ALA A 237 22.14 9.10 -13.33
N GLU A 238 23.26 8.88 -14.02
CA GLU A 238 23.58 9.58 -15.26
C GLU A 238 22.82 8.99 -16.46
N GLN A 239 22.59 7.67 -16.51
CA GLN A 239 21.82 7.04 -17.59
C GLN A 239 20.33 7.40 -17.52
N MET A 240 19.74 7.50 -16.32
CA MET A 240 18.36 7.99 -16.17
C MET A 240 18.19 9.38 -16.78
N ARG A 241 19.07 10.33 -16.44
CA ARG A 241 19.05 11.69 -17.01
C ARG A 241 19.38 11.69 -18.52
N ALA A 242 20.40 10.95 -18.96
CA ALA A 242 20.80 10.90 -20.37
C ALA A 242 19.70 10.35 -21.28
N HIS A 243 18.97 9.32 -20.83
CA HIS A 243 17.83 8.77 -21.57
C HIS A 243 16.52 9.57 -21.38
N LYS A 244 16.50 10.63 -20.54
CA LYS A 244 15.31 11.43 -20.17
C LYS A 244 14.22 10.62 -19.50
N ILE A 245 14.61 9.81 -18.53
CA ILE A 245 13.73 9.05 -17.65
C ILE A 245 13.63 9.84 -16.34
N PRO A 246 12.43 10.32 -15.95
CA PRO A 246 12.26 11.03 -14.69
C PRO A 246 12.44 10.06 -13.53
N CYS A 247 13.17 10.47 -12.50
CA CYS A 247 13.55 9.63 -11.37
C CYS A 247 14.04 10.52 -10.22
N ASN A 248 13.58 10.27 -8.99
CA ASN A 248 14.03 10.99 -7.81
C ASN A 248 14.80 10.16 -6.80
N VAL A 249 14.66 8.84 -6.76
CA VAL A 249 15.20 8.04 -5.65
C VAL A 249 16.24 7.05 -6.15
N ILE A 250 17.44 7.10 -5.56
CA ILE A 250 18.40 6.01 -5.61
C ILE A 250 18.34 5.28 -4.27
N VAL A 251 18.03 3.98 -4.29
CA VAL A 251 18.28 3.11 -3.14
C VAL A 251 19.66 2.48 -3.34
N ILE A 252 20.55 2.65 -2.36
CA ILE A 252 21.81 1.90 -2.29
C ILE A 252 21.56 0.71 -1.36
N ASP A 253 21.54 -0.46 -1.98
CA ASP A 253 21.07 -1.70 -1.36
C ASP A 253 22.22 -2.49 -0.69
N SER A 254 21.98 -3.74 -0.29
CA SER A 254 22.97 -4.52 0.48
C SER A 254 24.23 -4.90 -0.33
N PRO A 255 25.44 -4.92 0.27
CA PRO A 255 25.89 -4.08 1.37
C PRO A 255 26.32 -2.68 0.86
N TRP A 256 26.05 -1.64 1.65
CA TRP A 256 26.72 -0.34 1.51
C TRP A 256 27.76 -0.09 2.63
N GLU A 257 27.79 -0.98 3.62
CA GLU A 257 28.50 -0.87 4.91
C GLU A 257 29.72 -1.78 4.99
N THR A 258 30.62 -1.51 5.94
CA THR A 258 31.74 -2.44 6.26
C THR A 258 31.25 -3.80 6.76
N SER A 259 30.10 -3.89 7.43
CA SER A 259 29.33 -5.13 7.62
C SER A 259 27.90 -4.74 8.02
N PHE A 260 26.99 -5.71 8.08
CA PHE A 260 25.56 -5.45 8.29
C PHE A 260 25.28 -4.68 9.60
N ASN A 261 24.68 -3.50 9.47
CA ASN A 261 24.43 -2.50 10.51
C ASN A 261 25.70 -2.03 11.25
N THR A 262 26.82 -1.78 10.57
CA THR A 262 27.95 -1.02 11.16
C THR A 262 27.75 0.50 11.08
N PHE A 263 26.79 0.97 10.28
CA PHE A 263 26.40 2.37 10.06
C PHE A 263 27.52 3.27 9.49
N GLU A 264 28.56 2.67 8.91
CA GLU A 264 29.63 3.38 8.19
C GLU A 264 29.89 2.78 6.81
N PHE A 265 29.92 3.67 5.81
CA PHE A 265 30.11 3.31 4.40
C PHE A 265 31.40 2.51 4.18
N ASN A 266 31.30 1.41 3.46
CA ASN A 266 32.46 0.65 3.01
C ASN A 266 33.31 1.50 2.05
N ARG A 267 34.47 1.98 2.51
CA ARG A 267 35.37 2.84 1.74
C ARG A 267 36.09 2.14 0.57
N ALA A 268 35.92 0.82 0.39
CA ALA A 268 36.41 0.12 -0.81
C ALA A 268 35.40 0.15 -1.96
N GLN A 269 34.10 -0.05 -1.69
CA GLN A 269 33.01 0.16 -2.66
C GLN A 269 32.77 1.66 -2.91
N PHE A 270 32.71 2.45 -1.83
CA PHE A 270 32.38 3.87 -1.83
C PHE A 270 33.54 4.67 -1.21
N PRO A 271 34.63 4.93 -1.94
CA PRO A 271 35.73 5.77 -1.44
C PRO A 271 35.28 7.14 -0.91
N ARG A 272 34.31 7.79 -1.56
CA ARG A 272 33.93 9.20 -1.31
C ARG A 272 32.41 9.43 -1.25
N PRO A 273 31.64 8.71 -0.40
CA PRO A 273 30.20 8.88 -0.26
C PRO A 273 29.74 10.33 -0.07
N GLU A 274 30.51 11.16 0.65
CA GLU A 274 30.17 12.58 0.82
C GLU A 274 30.12 13.34 -0.51
N ILE A 275 31.01 13.00 -1.45
CA ILE A 275 31.04 13.56 -2.81
C ILE A 275 29.97 12.92 -3.69
N MET A 276 29.78 11.60 -3.58
CA MET A 276 28.73 10.86 -4.28
C MET A 276 27.34 11.43 -3.97
N LEU A 277 26.99 11.54 -2.68
CA LEU A 277 25.74 12.13 -2.21
C LEU A 277 25.59 13.59 -2.67
N THR A 278 26.67 14.38 -2.69
CA THR A 278 26.64 15.76 -3.19
C THR A 278 26.37 15.83 -4.71
N ARG A 279 26.93 14.91 -5.51
CA ARG A 279 26.65 14.80 -6.96
C ARG A 279 25.21 14.37 -7.22
N LEU A 280 24.73 13.37 -6.47
CA LEU A 280 23.36 12.85 -6.56
C LEU A 280 22.32 13.93 -6.25
N ARG A 281 22.46 14.66 -5.14
CA ARG A 281 21.54 15.76 -4.78
C ARG A 281 21.49 16.86 -5.85
N ARG A 282 22.64 17.20 -6.46
CA ARG A 282 22.70 18.18 -7.58
C ARG A 282 21.96 17.71 -8.82
N LEU A 283 21.91 16.42 -9.08
CA LEU A 283 21.13 15.81 -10.17
C LEU A 283 19.65 15.57 -9.80
N GLY A 284 19.20 16.02 -8.61
CA GLY A 284 17.82 15.88 -8.14
C GLY A 284 17.52 14.57 -7.39
N TYR A 285 18.53 13.79 -7.01
CA TYR A 285 18.34 12.52 -6.34
C TYR A 285 18.29 12.63 -4.82
N LYS A 286 17.32 11.92 -4.25
CA LYS A 286 17.19 11.49 -2.86
C LYS A 286 17.84 10.11 -2.72
N VAL A 287 18.51 9.87 -1.58
CA VAL A 287 19.25 8.63 -1.36
C VAL A 287 18.71 7.87 -0.16
N LEU A 288 18.27 6.64 -0.41
CA LEU A 288 17.86 5.66 0.60
C LEU A 288 18.99 4.64 0.80
N LEU A 289 19.15 4.15 2.03
CA LEU A 289 20.08 3.07 2.36
C LEU A 289 19.33 1.83 2.86
N TRP A 290 19.74 0.63 2.45
CA TRP A 290 19.19 -0.63 2.95
C TRP A 290 19.69 -0.95 4.38
N LEU A 291 18.81 -1.52 5.21
CA LEU A 291 19.08 -1.98 6.57
C LEU A 291 18.27 -3.26 6.90
N THR A 292 18.78 -4.04 7.85
CA THR A 292 18.20 -5.27 8.40
C THR A 292 17.99 -5.12 9.92
N PRO A 293 17.20 -5.96 10.63
CA PRO A 293 17.18 -5.98 12.10
C PRO A 293 18.36 -6.73 12.76
N MET A 294 19.32 -7.29 12.02
CA MET A 294 20.49 -7.98 12.59
C MET A 294 21.80 -7.19 12.47
N THR A 295 22.77 -7.47 13.36
CA THR A 295 24.18 -7.19 13.05
C THR A 295 25.03 -8.45 13.22
N ASN A 296 26.02 -8.65 12.35
CA ASN A 296 26.66 -9.95 12.16
C ASN A 296 27.83 -10.22 13.11
N LYS A 297 27.81 -11.42 13.70
CA LYS A 297 28.97 -12.04 14.36
C LYS A 297 29.84 -12.79 13.35
N GLU A 298 29.23 -13.34 12.30
CA GLU A 298 29.87 -14.03 11.19
C GLU A 298 29.15 -13.63 9.89
N SER A 299 29.85 -12.99 8.96
CA SER A 299 29.34 -12.58 7.64
C SER A 299 29.91 -13.48 6.54
N ILE A 300 29.08 -13.87 5.56
CA ILE A 300 29.50 -14.65 4.37
C ILE A 300 29.52 -13.82 3.07
N GLU A 301 29.57 -12.50 3.20
CA GLU A 301 29.54 -11.56 2.08
C GLU A 301 30.92 -11.43 1.43
N GLU A 302 30.99 -11.50 0.09
CA GLU A 302 32.26 -11.52 -0.68
C GLU A 302 32.58 -10.18 -1.36
N VAL A 303 31.74 -9.15 -1.15
CA VAL A 303 31.90 -7.81 -1.74
C VAL A 303 33.18 -7.11 -1.22
N PRO A 304 33.98 -6.43 -2.08
CA PRO A 304 35.28 -5.88 -1.68
C PRO A 304 35.20 -4.90 -0.50
N GLY A 305 35.93 -5.20 0.58
CA GLY A 305 36.01 -4.37 1.78
C GLY A 305 34.98 -4.67 2.87
N CYS A 306 34.03 -5.58 2.61
CA CYS A 306 33.18 -6.12 3.68
C CYS A 306 34.01 -6.96 4.66
N LEU A 307 33.69 -6.82 5.94
CA LEU A 307 34.34 -7.49 7.06
C LEU A 307 33.59 -8.77 7.44
N PRO A 308 34.32 -9.83 7.85
CA PRO A 308 33.71 -11.12 8.24
C PRO A 308 32.90 -11.06 9.55
N PHE A 309 32.85 -9.92 10.22
CA PHE A 309 31.99 -9.61 11.36
C PHE A 309 31.76 -8.09 11.42
N ALA A 310 30.71 -7.67 12.13
CA ALA A 310 30.43 -6.26 12.39
C ALA A 310 31.19 -5.79 13.65
N GLU A 311 31.95 -4.71 13.55
CA GLU A 311 32.84 -4.23 14.65
C GLU A 311 32.08 -3.79 15.90
N ASN A 312 30.80 -3.41 15.76
CA ASN A 312 29.89 -3.06 16.84
C ASN A 312 29.16 -4.27 17.46
N PHE A 313 29.29 -5.50 16.92
CA PHE A 313 28.59 -6.67 17.44
C PHE A 313 28.83 -6.87 18.95
N GLU A 314 30.09 -6.93 19.38
CA GLU A 314 30.47 -7.17 20.78
C GLU A 314 29.96 -6.07 21.72
N TYR A 315 29.92 -4.82 21.25
CA TYR A 315 29.34 -3.71 22.01
C TYR A 315 27.83 -3.90 22.22
N CYS A 316 27.09 -4.29 21.18
CA CYS A 316 25.66 -4.56 21.27
C CYS A 316 25.35 -5.81 22.12
N ASP A 317 26.20 -6.84 22.04
CA ASP A 317 26.11 -8.09 22.83
C ASP A 317 26.28 -7.79 24.33
N VAL A 318 27.35 -7.08 24.71
CA VAL A 318 27.67 -6.73 26.09
C VAL A 318 26.67 -5.75 26.73
N ASN A 319 26.01 -4.89 25.94
CA ASN A 319 24.94 -4.01 26.42
C ASN A 319 23.53 -4.65 26.37
N GLY A 320 23.40 -5.92 25.96
CA GLY A 320 22.11 -6.62 25.93
C GLY A 320 21.11 -6.02 24.92
N PHE A 321 21.59 -5.62 23.75
CA PHE A 321 20.73 -5.01 22.72
C PHE A 321 19.97 -6.02 21.85
N PHE A 322 20.28 -7.31 21.98
CA PHE A 322 19.69 -8.39 21.21
C PHE A 322 18.64 -9.19 21.99
N PHE A 323 17.78 -9.91 21.28
CA PHE A 323 16.99 -10.98 21.90
C PHE A 323 17.91 -12.04 22.53
N HIS A 324 17.45 -12.65 23.62
CA HIS A 324 18.20 -13.67 24.34
C HIS A 324 17.44 -15.00 24.41
N ARG A 325 18.14 -16.04 24.88
CA ARG A 325 17.61 -17.36 25.16
C ARG A 325 17.10 -17.43 26.61
N GLY A 326 16.42 -18.52 26.94
CA GLY A 326 15.93 -18.79 28.31
C GLY A 326 17.02 -18.96 29.38
N ASP A 327 18.30 -19.03 29.01
CA ASP A 327 19.46 -19.02 29.91
C ASP A 327 20.14 -17.64 30.04
N GLY A 328 19.63 -16.62 29.33
CA GLY A 328 20.18 -15.26 29.28
C GLY A 328 21.31 -15.04 28.27
N SER A 329 21.71 -16.06 27.49
CA SER A 329 22.68 -15.89 26.39
C SER A 329 22.02 -15.33 25.13
N THR A 330 22.73 -14.50 24.36
CA THR A 330 22.22 -13.88 23.13
C THR A 330 21.72 -14.90 22.11
N TYR A 331 20.55 -14.63 21.54
CA TYR A 331 19.95 -15.45 20.50
C TYR A 331 20.55 -15.09 19.14
N LEU A 332 21.58 -15.84 18.73
CA LEU A 332 22.14 -15.74 17.38
C LEU A 332 21.18 -16.34 16.35
N VAL A 333 20.81 -15.53 15.36
CA VAL A 333 19.99 -15.89 14.20
C VAL A 333 20.90 -16.23 13.03
N LYS A 334 20.70 -17.40 12.40
CA LYS A 334 21.30 -17.72 11.10
C LYS A 334 20.35 -17.22 10.01
N TRP A 335 20.88 -16.46 9.06
CA TRP A 335 20.17 -15.85 7.95
C TRP A 335 20.99 -15.93 6.66
N TRP A 336 20.48 -15.36 5.57
CA TRP A 336 21.03 -15.54 4.22
C TRP A 336 22.39 -14.85 4.00
N LYS A 337 22.75 -13.83 4.79
CA LYS A 337 24.08 -13.18 4.78
C LYS A 337 25.02 -13.65 5.91
N GLY A 338 24.62 -14.59 6.78
CA GLY A 338 25.51 -15.16 7.81
C GLY A 338 24.83 -15.51 9.14
N VAL A 339 25.48 -15.14 10.25
CA VAL A 339 24.99 -15.34 11.63
C VAL A 339 25.14 -14.04 12.41
N GLY A 340 24.04 -13.56 13.00
CA GLY A 340 23.99 -12.26 13.68
C GLY A 340 23.10 -12.23 14.92
N GLY A 341 23.21 -11.16 15.68
CA GLY A 341 22.31 -10.83 16.79
C GLY A 341 21.18 -9.96 16.25
N MET A 342 19.94 -10.30 16.58
CA MET A 342 18.75 -9.58 16.14
C MET A 342 18.34 -8.55 17.20
N PHE A 343 18.19 -7.28 16.81
CA PHE A 343 17.98 -6.17 17.75
C PHE A 343 16.61 -6.25 18.44
N ASP A 344 16.62 -6.24 19.77
CA ASP A 344 15.39 -6.24 20.57
C ASP A 344 14.89 -4.80 20.77
N PHE A 345 13.95 -4.39 19.93
CA PHE A 345 13.30 -3.09 20.02
C PHE A 345 12.26 -2.97 21.15
N THR A 346 12.05 -4.00 21.98
CA THR A 346 11.38 -3.81 23.29
C THR A 346 12.32 -3.13 24.30
N ASN A 347 13.64 -3.27 24.14
CA ASN A 347 14.63 -2.64 25.00
C ASN A 347 14.75 -1.13 24.66
N PRO A 348 14.45 -0.20 25.60
CA PRO A 348 14.59 1.23 25.35
C PRO A 348 16.01 1.66 25.00
N GLN A 349 17.04 0.95 25.50
CA GLN A 349 18.43 1.27 25.20
C GLN A 349 18.80 0.89 23.76
N THR A 350 18.33 -0.27 23.27
CA THR A 350 18.44 -0.65 21.85
C THR A 350 17.79 0.38 20.95
N ARG A 351 16.56 0.83 21.27
CA ARG A 351 15.85 1.85 20.48
C ARG A 351 16.62 3.17 20.45
N MET A 352 17.09 3.67 21.60
CA MET A 352 17.88 4.92 21.66
C MET A 352 19.17 4.80 20.85
N TRP A 353 19.92 3.72 21.01
CA TRP A 353 21.15 3.48 20.25
C TRP A 353 20.88 3.37 18.75
N TRP A 354 19.83 2.66 18.33
CA TRP A 354 19.44 2.53 16.92
C TRP A 354 19.10 3.90 16.31
N ILE A 355 18.26 4.68 17.01
CA ILE A 355 17.91 6.06 16.61
C ILE A 355 19.18 6.91 16.48
N GLU A 356 20.11 6.86 17.45
CA GLU A 356 21.39 7.57 17.37
C GLU A 356 22.25 7.17 16.16
N GLN A 357 22.18 5.93 15.68
CA GLN A 357 22.94 5.51 14.49
C GLN A 357 22.28 6.04 13.21
N LEU A 358 20.95 5.94 13.10
CA LEU A 358 20.21 6.48 11.96
C LEU A 358 20.35 8.01 11.87
N GLU A 359 20.28 8.73 12.99
CA GLU A 359 20.45 10.19 13.00
C GLU A 359 21.82 10.63 12.47
N LYS A 360 22.90 9.86 12.68
CA LYS A 360 24.22 10.15 12.07
C LYS A 360 24.19 10.04 10.55
N LEU A 361 23.42 9.09 10.00
CA LEU A 361 23.26 8.93 8.55
C LEU A 361 22.36 10.03 7.96
N LEU A 362 21.26 10.36 8.63
CA LEU A 362 20.39 11.48 8.26
C LEU A 362 21.16 12.82 8.31
N GLN A 363 22.08 13.01 9.27
CA GLN A 363 22.98 14.18 9.33
C GLN A 363 24.05 14.20 8.22
N LYS A 364 24.46 13.04 7.68
CA LYS A 364 25.25 12.96 6.42
C LYS A 364 24.37 13.24 5.18
N GLY A 365 23.05 13.42 5.38
CA GLY A 365 22.04 13.76 4.38
C GLY A 365 21.51 12.56 3.60
N ILE A 366 21.40 11.40 4.25
CA ILE A 366 20.57 10.29 3.76
C ILE A 366 19.09 10.69 3.92
N ASP A 367 18.26 10.35 2.95
CA ASP A 367 16.87 10.83 2.85
C ASP A 367 15.84 9.76 3.26
N GLY A 368 16.29 8.56 3.63
CA GLY A 368 15.43 7.47 4.07
C GLY A 368 16.14 6.12 4.17
N PHE A 369 15.37 5.08 4.51
CA PHE A 369 15.88 3.72 4.66
C PHE A 369 14.94 2.66 4.05
N LYS A 370 15.51 1.66 3.36
CA LYS A 370 14.85 0.40 3.01
C LYS A 370 15.06 -0.56 4.17
N LEU A 371 13.98 -1.03 4.79
CA LEU A 371 13.97 -1.82 6.02
C LEU A 371 13.52 -3.25 5.70
N ASP A 372 14.47 -4.17 5.73
CA ASP A 372 14.34 -5.54 5.23
C ASP A 372 14.48 -6.59 6.34
N ASP A 373 14.24 -7.87 6.06
CA ASP A 373 14.42 -9.02 6.98
C ASP A 373 13.71 -8.93 8.35
N GLY A 374 12.65 -8.13 8.46
CA GLY A 374 11.83 -7.97 9.67
C GLY A 374 11.11 -9.25 10.13
N GLU A 375 11.08 -10.30 9.31
CA GLU A 375 10.30 -11.52 9.53
C GLU A 375 11.01 -12.58 10.41
N LEU A 376 12.32 -12.44 10.63
CA LEU A 376 13.17 -13.54 11.09
C LEU A 376 13.16 -13.82 12.60
N LEU A 377 12.22 -13.25 13.38
CA LEU A 377 12.22 -13.32 14.84
C LEU A 377 11.97 -14.77 15.36
N PRO A 378 12.94 -15.43 16.01
CA PRO A 378 12.80 -16.83 16.45
C PRO A 378 11.76 -16.98 17.56
N LEU A 379 10.85 -17.95 17.41
CA LEU A 379 9.65 -18.09 18.25
C LEU A 379 9.94 -18.43 19.73
N ASP A 380 11.09 -19.03 20.02
CA ASP A 380 11.56 -19.41 21.36
C ASP A 380 12.57 -18.42 21.97
N SER A 381 12.88 -17.33 21.26
CA SER A 381 13.63 -16.20 21.83
C SER A 381 12.85 -15.49 22.93
N VAL A 382 13.54 -14.69 23.74
CA VAL A 382 12.98 -13.89 24.83
C VAL A 382 13.46 -12.45 24.69
N SER A 383 12.54 -11.51 24.89
CA SER A 383 12.77 -10.07 24.88
C SER A 383 13.04 -9.52 26.29
N HIS A 384 13.60 -8.31 26.36
CA HIS A 384 13.89 -7.58 27.59
C HIS A 384 12.63 -7.35 28.45
N ASP A 385 11.45 -7.16 27.84
CA ASP A 385 10.18 -7.08 28.60
C ASP A 385 9.62 -8.44 29.06
N GLY A 386 10.29 -9.53 28.71
CA GLY A 386 9.99 -10.90 29.14
C GLY A 386 9.03 -11.67 28.24
N ARG A 387 8.48 -11.04 27.20
CA ARG A 387 7.68 -11.74 26.17
C ARG A 387 8.56 -12.64 25.30
N ARG A 388 8.00 -13.74 24.82
CA ARG A 388 8.66 -14.65 23.87
C ARG A 388 8.57 -14.13 22.44
N GLY A 389 9.52 -14.52 21.59
CA GLY A 389 9.49 -14.22 20.16
C GLY A 389 8.17 -14.64 19.50
N GLY A 390 7.61 -15.80 19.86
CA GLY A 390 6.31 -16.25 19.34
C GLY A 390 5.08 -15.44 19.78
N GLU A 391 5.21 -14.60 20.82
CA GLU A 391 4.19 -13.62 21.23
C GLU A 391 4.35 -12.26 20.52
N LEU A 392 5.52 -12.05 19.91
CA LEU A 392 5.95 -10.83 19.22
C LEU A 392 6.07 -10.98 17.70
N HIS A 393 6.05 -12.21 17.18
CA HIS A 393 6.55 -12.56 15.84
C HIS A 393 5.95 -11.71 14.71
N ASN A 394 4.64 -11.47 14.75
CA ASN A 394 3.99 -10.62 13.74
C ASN A 394 4.23 -9.13 14.03
N LEU A 395 4.26 -8.73 15.30
CA LEU A 395 4.44 -7.33 15.73
C LEU A 395 5.86 -6.80 15.53
N TYR A 396 6.87 -7.67 15.50
CA TYR A 396 8.28 -7.28 15.48
C TYR A 396 8.68 -6.35 14.31
N PRO A 397 8.27 -6.60 13.04
CA PRO A 397 8.40 -5.65 11.95
C PRO A 397 7.95 -4.22 12.33
N ASN A 398 6.82 -4.08 13.02
CA ASN A 398 6.33 -2.76 13.44
C ASN A 398 7.23 -2.12 14.50
N LEU A 399 7.83 -2.90 15.42
CA LEU A 399 8.76 -2.37 16.43
C LEU A 399 10.07 -1.87 15.80
N TYR A 400 10.60 -2.61 14.83
CA TYR A 400 11.79 -2.26 14.04
C TYR A 400 11.55 -1.00 13.19
N VAL A 401 10.42 -0.94 12.49
CA VAL A 401 10.08 0.21 11.63
C VAL A 401 9.68 1.43 12.48
N GLU A 402 9.01 1.28 13.62
CA GLU A 402 8.71 2.39 14.53
C GLU A 402 9.98 2.97 15.20
N ALA A 403 10.91 2.12 15.65
CA ALA A 403 12.20 2.58 16.17
C ALA A 403 13.00 3.35 15.11
N SER A 404 12.91 2.94 13.85
CA SER A 404 13.51 3.66 12.72
C SER A 404 12.77 4.97 12.40
N PHE A 405 11.44 5.01 12.59
CA PHE A 405 10.61 6.16 12.32
C PHE A 405 10.88 7.33 13.28
N GLU A 406 11.17 7.04 14.55
CA GLU A 406 11.55 8.07 15.53
C GLU A 406 12.87 8.78 15.21
N ALA A 407 13.72 8.22 14.34
CA ALA A 407 14.81 8.95 13.71
C ALA A 407 14.32 9.69 12.45
N ALA A 408 13.70 8.96 11.51
CA ALA A 408 13.35 9.48 10.18
C ALA A 408 12.39 10.69 10.20
N ASP A 409 11.38 10.68 11.08
CA ASP A 409 10.34 11.72 11.15
C ASP A 409 10.91 13.11 11.48
N LYS A 410 12.00 13.16 12.28
CA LYS A 410 12.70 14.40 12.66
C LYS A 410 13.43 15.09 11.49
N TYR A 411 13.71 14.36 10.42
CA TYR A 411 14.47 14.81 9.25
C TYR A 411 13.62 14.75 7.96
N GLU A 412 12.30 14.58 8.08
CA GLU A 412 11.35 14.38 6.96
C GLU A 412 11.70 13.19 6.03
N ALA A 413 12.47 12.23 6.54
CA ALA A 413 12.96 11.08 5.80
C ALA A 413 11.89 9.98 5.65
N LEU A 414 12.00 9.19 4.57
CA LEU A 414 11.06 8.12 4.24
C LEU A 414 11.55 6.75 4.74
N LEU A 415 10.62 5.89 5.16
CA LEU A 415 10.86 4.47 5.38
C LEU A 415 10.13 3.62 4.33
N PHE A 416 10.79 2.56 3.89
CA PHE A 416 10.30 1.61 2.89
C PHE A 416 10.53 0.19 3.41
N ALA A 417 9.49 -0.56 3.79
CA ALA A 417 9.63 -1.79 4.58
C ALA A 417 9.09 -3.05 3.87
N ARG A 418 9.77 -4.21 4.03
CA ARG A 418 9.31 -5.49 3.45
C ARG A 418 8.13 -6.07 4.21
N SER A 419 8.25 -6.16 5.53
CA SER A 419 7.26 -6.79 6.40
C SER A 419 6.49 -5.82 7.26
N GLY A 420 5.33 -6.27 7.73
CA GLY A 420 4.47 -5.45 8.57
C GLY A 420 3.25 -6.17 9.11
N TYR A 421 2.81 -5.71 10.27
CA TYR A 421 1.55 -6.10 10.89
C TYR A 421 0.60 -4.90 10.93
N ALA A 422 -0.61 -5.10 11.47
CA ALA A 422 -1.64 -4.08 11.57
C ALA A 422 -1.09 -2.73 12.06
N GLY A 423 -1.33 -1.66 11.29
CA GLY A 423 -0.81 -0.31 11.56
C GLY A 423 0.52 0.07 10.91
N ILE A 424 1.24 -0.84 10.24
CA ILE A 424 2.57 -0.56 9.65
C ILE A 424 2.61 0.67 8.74
N ALA A 425 1.54 0.92 7.98
CA ALA A 425 1.42 2.05 7.04
C ALA A 425 1.45 3.44 7.71
N LYS A 426 1.33 3.52 9.05
CA LYS A 426 1.59 4.74 9.83
C LYS A 426 3.04 5.22 9.69
N TYR A 427 3.98 4.30 9.46
CA TYR A 427 5.42 4.56 9.56
C TYR A 427 6.15 4.50 8.20
N ALA A 428 5.72 3.62 7.30
CA ALA A 428 6.47 3.29 6.08
C ALA A 428 5.58 3.08 4.84
N CYS A 429 6.19 3.29 3.67
CA CYS A 429 5.76 2.66 2.42
C CYS A 429 6.22 1.19 2.42
N LEU A 430 5.64 0.33 1.57
CA LEU A 430 6.02 -1.09 1.51
C LEU A 430 6.17 -1.60 0.07
N TRP A 431 6.92 -2.69 -0.12
CA TRP A 431 6.95 -3.46 -1.38
C TRP A 431 6.54 -4.91 -1.17
N ASN A 432 6.17 -5.60 -2.23
CA ASN A 432 5.62 -6.96 -2.17
C ASN A 432 6.64 -8.12 -2.11
N GLY A 433 7.89 -7.80 -1.77
CA GLY A 433 8.96 -8.78 -1.57
C GLY A 433 9.41 -9.52 -2.83
N ASP A 434 10.11 -10.63 -2.59
CA ASP A 434 11.06 -11.24 -3.51
C ASP A 434 10.36 -12.17 -4.53
N ARG A 435 9.61 -11.56 -5.45
CA ARG A 435 8.84 -12.24 -6.52
C ARG A 435 9.73 -12.70 -7.69
N THR A 436 9.30 -13.66 -8.50
CA THR A 436 10.08 -14.18 -9.64
C THR A 436 9.94 -13.32 -10.91
N SER A 437 10.96 -13.36 -11.77
CA SER A 437 11.09 -12.50 -12.96
C SER A 437 10.34 -13.03 -14.19
N ASP A 438 9.09 -13.44 -13.98
CA ASP A 438 8.28 -14.16 -14.94
C ASP A 438 6.77 -13.87 -14.80
N PHE A 439 5.95 -14.72 -15.43
CA PHE A 439 4.48 -14.68 -15.41
C PHE A 439 3.87 -15.85 -14.61
N SER A 440 4.60 -16.43 -13.64
CA SER A 440 4.08 -17.47 -12.75
C SER A 440 2.92 -16.94 -11.91
N PHE A 441 1.81 -17.69 -11.88
CA PHE A 441 0.67 -17.36 -11.04
C PHE A 441 0.96 -17.53 -9.53
N ALA A 442 1.95 -18.35 -9.17
CA ALA A 442 2.36 -18.54 -7.78
C ALA A 442 3.33 -17.44 -7.30
N THR A 443 4.18 -16.93 -8.19
CA THR A 443 5.42 -16.23 -7.82
C THR A 443 5.78 -15.01 -8.67
N GLY A 444 5.29 -14.89 -9.89
CA GLY A 444 5.61 -13.82 -10.84
C GLY A 444 4.55 -12.71 -10.92
N LEU A 445 4.46 -12.02 -12.06
CA LEU A 445 3.61 -10.83 -12.26
C LEU A 445 2.13 -10.98 -11.83
N PRO A 446 1.40 -12.08 -12.14
CA PRO A 446 0.03 -12.23 -11.68
C PRO A 446 -0.08 -12.14 -10.15
N SER A 447 0.81 -12.85 -9.44
CA SER A 447 0.84 -12.83 -7.97
C SER A 447 1.21 -11.45 -7.41
N ALA A 448 2.07 -10.71 -8.12
CA ALA A 448 2.44 -9.35 -7.74
C ALA A 448 1.24 -8.38 -7.85
N ILE A 449 0.44 -8.49 -8.91
CA ILE A 449 -0.79 -7.70 -9.05
C ILE A 449 -1.76 -7.98 -7.90
N ILE A 450 -1.98 -9.26 -7.55
CA ILE A 450 -2.89 -9.67 -6.47
C ILE A 450 -2.39 -9.19 -5.10
N SER A 451 -1.09 -9.32 -4.81
CA SER A 451 -0.47 -8.84 -3.55
C SER A 451 -0.69 -7.35 -3.30
N CYS A 452 -0.49 -6.49 -4.31
CA CYS A 452 -0.72 -5.05 -4.19
C CYS A 452 -2.20 -4.72 -3.95
N ILE A 453 -3.11 -5.38 -4.67
CA ILE A 453 -4.57 -5.20 -4.50
C ILE A 453 -5.01 -5.60 -3.08
N ASN A 454 -4.57 -6.76 -2.61
CA ASN A 454 -4.93 -7.31 -1.30
C ASN A 454 -4.30 -6.50 -0.14
N ALA A 455 -3.05 -6.06 -0.27
CA ALA A 455 -2.40 -5.20 0.70
C ALA A 455 -3.13 -3.85 0.85
N SER A 456 -3.52 -3.23 -0.28
CA SER A 456 -4.23 -1.94 -0.31
C SER A 456 -5.56 -1.99 0.45
N VAL A 457 -6.42 -2.99 0.19
CA VAL A 457 -7.67 -3.19 0.97
C VAL A 457 -7.45 -3.75 2.37
N SER A 458 -6.25 -4.20 2.72
CA SER A 458 -5.86 -4.59 4.07
C SER A 458 -5.29 -3.42 4.90
N GLY A 459 -5.34 -2.19 4.36
CA GLY A 459 -4.89 -0.98 5.04
C GLY A 459 -3.44 -0.58 4.76
N ILE A 460 -2.84 -1.08 3.66
CA ILE A 460 -1.50 -0.71 3.19
C ILE A 460 -1.63 0.03 1.85
N PRO A 461 -2.02 1.32 1.84
CA PRO A 461 -2.28 2.07 0.61
C PRO A 461 -1.02 2.38 -0.21
N PHE A 462 0.14 2.50 0.44
CA PHE A 462 1.42 2.87 -0.17
C PHE A 462 2.28 1.61 -0.43
N ILE A 463 1.74 0.73 -1.27
CA ILE A 463 2.35 -0.53 -1.70
C ILE A 463 2.91 -0.43 -3.14
N THR A 464 4.03 -1.07 -3.41
CA THR A 464 4.62 -1.22 -4.75
C THR A 464 5.22 -2.61 -4.98
N CYS A 465 5.84 -2.84 -6.14
CA CYS A 465 6.53 -4.06 -6.50
C CYS A 465 7.82 -3.79 -7.31
N ASP A 466 8.74 -4.75 -7.31
CA ASP A 466 10.04 -4.63 -7.97
C ASP A 466 9.90 -4.81 -9.49
N ILE A 467 10.13 -3.75 -10.28
CA ILE A 467 9.90 -3.78 -11.73
C ILE A 467 10.81 -4.79 -12.43
N GLY A 468 10.18 -5.84 -12.97
CA GLY A 468 10.81 -6.97 -13.64
C GLY A 468 10.82 -8.26 -12.79
N GLY A 469 10.38 -8.19 -11.54
CA GLY A 469 10.56 -9.25 -10.53
C GLY A 469 11.94 -9.18 -9.87
N TYR A 470 12.09 -9.80 -8.70
CA TYR A 470 13.34 -9.82 -7.94
C TYR A 470 14.21 -11.02 -8.30
N ILE A 471 13.68 -12.25 -8.20
CA ILE A 471 14.45 -13.49 -8.40
C ILE A 471 14.59 -13.81 -9.90
N GLY A 472 15.81 -14.08 -10.36
CA GLY A 472 16.10 -14.46 -11.74
C GLY A 472 16.31 -13.28 -12.70
N GLU A 473 16.43 -13.56 -13.99
CA GLU A 473 16.74 -12.55 -15.02
C GLU A 473 15.47 -12.13 -15.78
N ALA A 474 15.12 -10.84 -15.69
CA ALA A 474 13.96 -10.29 -16.38
C ALA A 474 14.18 -10.18 -17.89
N THR A 475 13.29 -10.78 -18.69
CA THR A 475 13.27 -10.52 -20.14
C THR A 475 12.80 -9.10 -20.44
N ALA A 476 13.06 -8.60 -21.65
CA ALA A 476 12.54 -7.31 -22.11
C ALA A 476 11.00 -7.22 -22.02
N GLU A 477 10.29 -8.31 -22.34
CA GLU A 477 8.83 -8.39 -22.18
C GLU A 477 8.41 -8.40 -20.71
N THR A 478 9.05 -9.23 -19.87
CA THR A 478 8.81 -9.25 -18.42
C THR A 478 8.93 -7.84 -17.86
N PHE A 479 10.07 -7.18 -18.09
CA PHE A 479 10.34 -5.85 -17.58
C PHE A 479 9.29 -4.81 -18.04
N ILE A 480 8.89 -4.86 -19.31
CA ILE A 480 7.83 -3.96 -19.84
C ILE A 480 6.48 -4.21 -19.15
N ARG A 481 6.02 -5.45 -19.01
CA ARG A 481 4.71 -5.75 -18.38
C ARG A 481 4.68 -5.43 -16.89
N TRP A 482 5.80 -5.61 -16.19
CA TRP A 482 5.94 -5.14 -14.81
C TRP A 482 5.97 -3.61 -14.71
N ALA A 483 6.65 -2.90 -15.62
CA ALA A 483 6.70 -1.43 -15.65
C ALA A 483 5.34 -0.80 -16.00
N GLU A 484 4.62 -1.41 -16.95
CA GLU A 484 3.22 -1.10 -17.29
C GLU A 484 2.35 -1.11 -16.02
N PHE A 485 2.39 -2.20 -15.25
CA PHE A 485 1.65 -2.31 -13.98
C PHE A 485 2.13 -1.31 -12.92
N ALA A 486 3.43 -1.25 -12.63
CA ALA A 486 3.98 -0.41 -11.56
C ALA A 486 3.80 1.09 -11.79
N SER A 487 3.65 1.54 -13.04
CA SER A 487 3.33 2.95 -13.36
C SER A 487 2.00 3.43 -12.76
N LEU A 488 1.09 2.50 -12.45
CA LEU A 488 -0.24 2.74 -11.89
C LEU A 488 -0.33 2.39 -10.38
N LEU A 489 0.81 2.16 -9.74
CA LEU A 489 0.98 2.09 -8.28
C LEU A 489 1.52 3.44 -7.76
N PRO A 490 1.33 3.79 -6.47
CA PRO A 490 1.77 5.08 -5.91
C PRO A 490 3.28 5.32 -5.91
N ILE A 491 4.09 4.26 -6.06
CA ILE A 491 5.55 4.31 -6.19
C ILE A 491 5.92 3.39 -7.36
N MET A 492 6.83 3.83 -8.23
CA MET A 492 7.30 3.07 -9.40
C MET A 492 8.81 2.78 -9.25
N ALA A 493 9.19 1.57 -8.84
CA ALA A 493 10.56 1.24 -8.43
C ALA A 493 11.22 0.11 -9.24
N ILE A 494 12.41 0.37 -9.79
CA ILE A 494 13.28 -0.68 -10.34
C ILE A 494 14.14 -1.27 -9.21
N HIS A 495 14.04 -2.58 -9.00
CA HIS A 495 14.92 -3.37 -8.12
C HIS A 495 14.93 -4.83 -8.62
N GLY A 496 15.82 -5.68 -8.07
CA GLY A 496 15.93 -7.09 -8.44
C GLY A 496 17.35 -7.57 -8.73
N GLN A 497 17.49 -8.89 -8.88
CA GLN A 497 18.76 -9.59 -9.12
C GLN A 497 19.12 -9.63 -10.60
N GLY A 498 20.41 -9.48 -10.93
CA GLY A 498 20.86 -9.44 -12.32
C GLY A 498 20.46 -8.13 -13.02
N ILE A 499 20.18 -8.18 -14.33
CA ILE A 499 19.93 -6.97 -15.13
C ILE A 499 18.51 -6.43 -14.89
N ARG A 500 18.41 -5.16 -14.49
CA ARG A 500 17.14 -4.41 -14.39
C ARG A 500 17.21 -3.00 -15.00
N GLU A 501 18.34 -2.65 -15.59
CA GLU A 501 18.55 -1.36 -16.24
C GLU A 501 17.89 -1.33 -17.65
N PRO A 502 16.97 -0.40 -17.95
CA PRO A 502 16.35 -0.31 -19.28
C PRO A 502 17.36 -0.23 -20.42
N TRP A 503 18.48 0.48 -20.21
CA TRP A 503 19.56 0.63 -21.20
C TRP A 503 20.40 -0.62 -21.43
N ARG A 504 20.37 -1.60 -20.50
CA ARG A 504 20.98 -2.92 -20.68
C ARG A 504 20.02 -3.93 -21.33
N LEU A 505 18.70 -3.66 -21.30
CA LEU A 505 17.65 -4.46 -21.94
C LEU A 505 17.28 -3.99 -23.37
N GLY A 506 17.61 -2.75 -23.75
CA GLY A 506 17.65 -2.28 -25.14
C GLY A 506 16.75 -1.08 -25.47
N GLU A 507 16.94 -0.49 -26.66
CA GLU A 507 16.28 0.77 -27.09
C GLU A 507 14.74 0.74 -27.08
N SER A 508 14.12 -0.41 -27.37
CA SER A 508 12.67 -0.59 -27.23
C SER A 508 12.23 -0.47 -25.77
N VAL A 509 12.98 -1.10 -24.85
CA VAL A 509 12.73 -1.04 -23.41
C VAL A 509 12.97 0.37 -22.87
N ILE A 510 14.04 1.06 -23.28
CA ILE A 510 14.27 2.49 -22.96
C ILE A 510 13.07 3.33 -23.40
N LYS A 511 12.60 3.19 -24.65
CA LYS A 511 11.47 3.97 -25.19
C LYS A 511 10.19 3.75 -24.37
N ILE A 512 9.86 2.49 -24.08
CA ILE A 512 8.60 2.11 -23.42
C ILE A 512 8.64 2.40 -21.92
N TYR A 513 9.73 2.06 -21.24
CA TYR A 513 9.92 2.41 -19.83
C TYR A 513 9.88 3.92 -19.61
N ARG A 514 10.53 4.71 -20.48
CA ARG A 514 10.46 6.18 -20.43
C ARG A 514 9.03 6.68 -20.59
N PHE A 515 8.22 6.10 -21.48
CA PHE A 515 6.82 6.48 -21.61
C PHE A 515 6.06 6.26 -20.31
N TYR A 516 6.18 5.07 -19.70
CA TYR A 516 5.50 4.75 -18.44
C TYR A 516 6.02 5.53 -17.22
N ALA A 517 7.32 5.80 -17.15
CA ALA A 517 7.92 6.66 -16.13
C ALA A 517 7.37 8.10 -16.21
N ASN A 518 7.29 8.67 -17.42
CA ASN A 518 6.68 9.99 -17.62
C ASN A 518 5.16 9.97 -17.35
N PHE A 519 4.45 8.90 -17.67
CA PHE A 519 3.02 8.75 -17.39
C PHE A 519 2.71 8.68 -15.89
N HIS A 520 3.46 7.85 -15.13
CA HIS A 520 3.41 7.78 -13.67
C HIS A 520 3.64 9.16 -13.02
N VAL A 521 4.69 9.86 -13.45
CA VAL A 521 5.03 11.22 -13.00
C VAL A 521 3.94 12.23 -13.37
N SER A 522 3.34 12.11 -14.56
CA SER A 522 2.21 12.96 -14.98
C SER A 522 0.99 12.77 -14.07
N LEU A 523 0.74 11.54 -13.59
CA LEU A 523 -0.34 11.17 -12.67
C LEU A 523 -0.13 11.62 -11.20
N PHE A 524 1.01 12.24 -10.86
CA PHE A 524 1.30 12.72 -9.49
C PHE A 524 0.13 13.49 -8.83
N PRO A 525 -0.55 14.44 -9.48
CA PRO A 525 -1.67 15.16 -8.85
C PRO A 525 -2.85 14.25 -8.53
N TYR A 526 -3.08 13.19 -9.31
CA TYR A 526 -4.10 12.19 -9.03
C TYR A 526 -3.69 11.32 -7.84
N PHE A 527 -2.50 10.69 -7.88
CA PHE A 527 -1.98 9.87 -6.78
C PHE A 527 -1.94 10.61 -5.44
N TYR A 528 -1.45 11.86 -5.42
CA TYR A 528 -1.34 12.63 -4.18
C TYR A 528 -2.72 13.09 -3.65
N SER A 529 -3.71 13.28 -4.54
CA SER A 529 -5.10 13.55 -4.12
C SER A 529 -5.77 12.31 -3.55
N LEU A 530 -5.58 11.14 -4.17
CA LEU A 530 -6.05 9.86 -3.61
C LEU A 530 -5.36 9.54 -2.28
N SER A 531 -4.10 9.95 -2.09
CA SER A 531 -3.38 9.81 -0.82
C SER A 531 -4.02 10.65 0.29
N VAL A 532 -4.49 11.87 -0.04
CA VAL A 532 -5.30 12.69 0.87
C VAL A 532 -6.65 12.01 1.14
N GLU A 533 -7.37 11.53 0.11
CA GLU A 533 -8.62 10.77 0.26
C GLU A 533 -8.45 9.61 1.26
N THR A 534 -7.40 8.79 1.13
CA THR A 534 -7.12 7.69 2.08
C THR A 534 -7.02 8.17 3.53
N THR A 535 -6.34 9.29 3.77
CA THR A 535 -6.23 9.83 5.14
C THR A 535 -7.50 10.52 5.64
N GLU A 536 -8.36 11.04 4.76
CA GLU A 536 -9.61 11.72 5.13
C GLU A 536 -10.78 10.76 5.30
N SER A 537 -10.95 9.77 4.42
CA SER A 537 -12.13 8.89 4.32
C SER A 537 -11.84 7.40 4.47
N GLY A 538 -10.58 6.98 4.57
CA GLY A 538 -10.17 5.58 4.67
C GLY A 538 -10.00 4.84 3.34
N SER A 539 -10.47 5.42 2.24
CA SER A 539 -10.51 4.84 0.90
C SER A 539 -9.11 4.49 0.35
N PRO A 540 -8.82 3.25 -0.09
CA PRO A 540 -7.51 2.90 -0.62
C PRO A 540 -7.26 3.52 -2.00
N LEU A 541 -5.99 3.62 -2.42
CA LEU A 541 -5.66 4.08 -3.77
C LEU A 541 -5.99 3.00 -4.81
N VAL A 542 -5.52 1.77 -4.57
CA VAL A 542 -5.77 0.59 -5.40
C VAL A 542 -6.93 -0.20 -4.79
N ARG A 543 -7.99 -0.46 -5.58
CA ARG A 543 -9.24 -1.10 -5.10
C ARG A 543 -9.65 -2.24 -6.05
N PRO A 544 -9.90 -3.49 -5.60
CA PRO A 544 -10.47 -4.51 -6.48
C PRO A 544 -11.88 -4.10 -6.95
N ILE A 545 -12.36 -4.67 -8.04
CA ILE A 545 -13.69 -4.31 -8.59
C ILE A 545 -14.82 -4.56 -7.56
N ALA A 546 -14.67 -5.60 -6.73
CA ALA A 546 -15.54 -5.91 -5.61
C ALA A 546 -15.62 -4.83 -4.51
N TYR A 547 -14.63 -3.93 -4.41
CA TYR A 547 -14.62 -2.85 -3.43
C TYR A 547 -15.62 -1.73 -3.79
N GLU A 548 -15.66 -1.34 -5.06
CA GLU A 548 -16.60 -0.33 -5.57
C GLU A 548 -17.99 -0.93 -5.91
N TYR A 549 -18.07 -2.24 -6.18
CA TYR A 549 -19.32 -2.93 -6.56
C TYR A 549 -19.65 -4.15 -5.65
N PRO A 550 -19.65 -4.02 -4.30
CA PRO A 550 -19.73 -5.14 -3.37
C PRO A 550 -21.04 -5.94 -3.40
N PHE A 551 -22.08 -5.38 -4.03
CA PHE A 551 -23.40 -5.96 -4.26
C PHE A 551 -23.50 -6.83 -5.51
N LEU A 552 -22.42 -6.96 -6.31
CA LEU A 552 -22.34 -7.80 -7.51
C LEU A 552 -21.45 -9.02 -7.25
N PRO A 553 -22.00 -10.22 -6.93
CA PRO A 553 -21.20 -11.35 -6.44
C PRO A 553 -20.08 -11.84 -7.36
N HIS A 554 -20.24 -11.71 -8.68
CA HIS A 554 -19.19 -12.09 -9.64
C HIS A 554 -17.95 -11.19 -9.61
N THR A 555 -18.03 -9.98 -9.04
CA THR A 555 -16.89 -9.06 -8.96
C THR A 555 -15.80 -9.51 -8.00
N TYR A 556 -16.11 -10.40 -7.05
CA TYR A 556 -15.16 -11.04 -6.16
C TYR A 556 -14.27 -12.08 -6.88
N LEU A 557 -14.70 -12.52 -8.07
CA LEU A 557 -13.97 -13.43 -8.95
C LEU A 557 -13.24 -12.69 -10.10
N VAL A 558 -13.22 -11.34 -10.08
CA VAL A 558 -12.49 -10.53 -11.06
C VAL A 558 -11.09 -10.23 -10.53
N ASP A 559 -10.27 -11.27 -10.58
CA ASP A 559 -8.84 -11.19 -10.28
C ASP A 559 -8.07 -10.38 -11.33
N TYR A 560 -6.90 -9.86 -10.95
CA TYR A 560 -6.00 -9.08 -11.81
C TYR A 560 -6.63 -7.82 -12.44
N GLN A 561 -7.62 -7.20 -11.79
CA GLN A 561 -8.14 -5.87 -12.15
C GLN A 561 -8.30 -5.01 -10.90
N PHE A 562 -8.08 -3.71 -11.05
CA PHE A 562 -8.28 -2.75 -9.97
C PHE A 562 -8.78 -1.40 -10.49
N PHE A 563 -9.45 -0.66 -9.62
CA PHE A 563 -9.57 0.78 -9.73
C PHE A 563 -8.35 1.45 -9.11
N LEU A 564 -7.79 2.43 -9.81
CA LEU A 564 -7.00 3.48 -9.20
C LEU A 564 -7.94 4.65 -8.90
N GLY A 565 -8.14 4.94 -7.62
CA GLY A 565 -9.20 5.83 -7.14
C GLY A 565 -10.59 5.26 -7.46
N ARG A 566 -11.47 6.09 -8.05
CA ARG A 566 -12.77 5.65 -8.58
C ARG A 566 -12.90 5.79 -10.10
N ASN A 567 -11.95 6.47 -10.75
CA ASN A 567 -12.10 6.93 -12.13
C ASN A 567 -11.45 6.01 -13.16
N LEU A 568 -10.28 5.44 -12.82
CA LEU A 568 -9.48 4.63 -13.72
C LEU A 568 -9.61 3.15 -13.37
N LEU A 569 -10.22 2.35 -14.24
CA LEU A 569 -10.17 0.89 -14.17
C LEU A 569 -8.94 0.41 -14.94
N VAL A 570 -8.05 -0.32 -14.26
CA VAL A 570 -6.79 -0.84 -14.78
C VAL A 570 -6.87 -2.37 -14.86
N ALA A 571 -6.43 -2.93 -15.98
CA ALA A 571 -6.43 -4.37 -16.21
C ALA A 571 -5.09 -4.81 -16.83
N PRO A 572 -4.01 -4.96 -16.03
CA PRO A 572 -2.66 -5.23 -16.51
C PRO A 572 -2.56 -6.51 -17.37
N ILE A 573 -1.65 -6.54 -18.34
CA ILE A 573 -1.34 -7.78 -19.06
C ILE A 573 -0.44 -8.65 -18.19
N TYR A 574 -0.98 -9.78 -17.73
CA TYR A 574 -0.30 -10.74 -16.84
C TYR A 574 0.05 -12.06 -17.53
N SER A 575 -0.05 -12.12 -18.86
CA SER A 575 0.25 -13.31 -19.69
C SER A 575 1.20 -12.98 -20.86
N PRO A 576 2.07 -13.91 -21.29
CA PRO A 576 3.00 -13.71 -22.43
C PRO A 576 2.31 -13.64 -23.81
N ASP A 577 1.01 -13.90 -23.90
CA ASP A 577 0.26 -13.88 -25.16
C ASP A 577 -0.48 -12.55 -25.41
N GLY A 578 -0.25 -11.55 -24.55
CA GLY A 578 -0.90 -10.23 -24.64
C GLY A 578 -2.42 -10.28 -24.52
N SER A 579 -3.00 -11.38 -24.05
CA SER A 579 -4.43 -11.68 -24.20
C SER A 579 -5.12 -11.89 -22.86
N ARG A 580 -6.23 -11.18 -22.61
CA ARG A 580 -7.01 -11.32 -21.38
C ARG A 580 -8.47 -10.93 -21.54
N SER A 581 -9.32 -11.44 -20.65
CA SER A 581 -10.63 -10.86 -20.41
C SER A 581 -10.52 -9.64 -19.48
N VAL A 582 -11.38 -8.65 -19.71
CA VAL A 582 -11.58 -7.48 -18.85
C VAL A 582 -13.07 -7.34 -18.55
N TYR A 583 -13.43 -7.35 -17.27
CA TYR A 583 -14.77 -6.97 -16.84
C TYR A 583 -14.88 -5.45 -16.69
N LEU A 584 -15.83 -4.84 -17.38
CA LEU A 584 -16.24 -3.46 -17.13
C LEU A 584 -17.53 -3.48 -16.31
N PRO A 585 -17.56 -2.95 -15.07
CA PRO A 585 -18.77 -2.96 -14.24
C PRO A 585 -19.81 -1.94 -14.73
N PRO A 586 -21.07 -1.98 -14.22
CA PRO A 586 -22.14 -1.10 -14.71
C PRO A 586 -21.80 0.39 -14.64
N GLY A 587 -22.12 1.10 -15.73
CA GLY A 587 -21.69 2.46 -16.03
C GLY A 587 -21.22 2.54 -17.49
N ARG A 588 -20.75 3.71 -17.93
CA ARG A 588 -20.06 3.89 -19.21
C ARG A 588 -18.58 4.09 -19.00
N TRP A 589 -17.81 3.61 -19.96
CA TRP A 589 -16.35 3.58 -19.92
C TRP A 589 -15.77 4.12 -21.22
N ILE A 590 -14.56 4.67 -21.15
CA ILE A 590 -13.82 5.18 -22.29
C ILE A 590 -12.42 4.57 -22.24
N ASP A 591 -11.99 3.88 -23.29
CA ASP A 591 -10.61 3.42 -23.41
C ASP A 591 -9.65 4.62 -23.43
N TYR A 592 -8.69 4.64 -22.52
CA TYR A 592 -7.85 5.81 -22.27
C TYR A 592 -6.96 6.20 -23.47
N TRP A 593 -6.59 5.22 -24.30
CA TRP A 593 -5.63 5.43 -25.39
C TRP A 593 -6.32 5.73 -26.74
N THR A 594 -7.53 5.21 -26.94
CA THR A 594 -8.27 5.33 -28.21
C THR A 594 -9.45 6.30 -28.14
N GLY A 595 -9.97 6.60 -26.96
CA GLY A 595 -11.21 7.35 -26.79
C GLY A 595 -12.47 6.56 -27.18
N GLU A 596 -12.39 5.24 -27.36
CA GLU A 596 -13.54 4.39 -27.67
C GLU A 596 -14.50 4.30 -26.47
N LYS A 597 -15.77 4.66 -26.68
CA LYS A 597 -16.86 4.55 -25.69
C LYS A 597 -17.35 3.10 -25.61
N MET A 598 -17.43 2.56 -24.39
CA MET A 598 -17.78 1.18 -24.09
C MET A 598 -18.87 1.12 -23.00
N GLU A 599 -19.79 0.17 -23.13
CA GLU A 599 -20.90 -0.01 -22.18
C GLU A 599 -20.55 -1.06 -21.10
N GLY A 600 -20.89 -0.73 -19.86
CA GLY A 600 -20.55 -1.55 -18.70
C GLY A 600 -21.43 -2.79 -18.50
N GLY A 601 -21.17 -3.49 -17.40
CA GLY A 601 -21.85 -4.73 -17.03
C GLY A 601 -21.36 -5.98 -17.78
N SER A 602 -20.35 -5.84 -18.64
CA SER A 602 -19.94 -6.85 -19.64
C SER A 602 -18.46 -7.25 -19.53
N PHE A 603 -18.14 -8.45 -20.02
CA PHE A 603 -16.76 -8.87 -20.25
C PHE A 603 -16.35 -8.58 -21.70
N TYR A 604 -15.21 -7.92 -21.86
CA TYR A 604 -14.53 -7.68 -23.13
C TYR A 604 -13.29 -8.57 -23.24
N TYR A 605 -12.97 -9.05 -24.42
CA TYR A 605 -11.78 -9.88 -24.66
C TYR A 605 -10.75 -9.12 -25.48
N ILE A 606 -9.58 -8.93 -24.88
CA ILE A 606 -8.39 -8.36 -25.51
C ILE A 606 -7.51 -9.51 -25.98
N SER A 607 -6.97 -9.42 -27.19
CA SER A 607 -6.05 -10.43 -27.72
C SER A 607 -4.81 -9.81 -28.37
N ASN A 608 -3.64 -10.41 -28.11
CA ASN A 608 -2.34 -10.04 -28.67
C ASN A 608 -2.00 -8.54 -28.52
N LEU A 609 -2.29 -7.94 -27.37
CA LEU A 609 -2.01 -6.53 -27.12
C LEU A 609 -0.50 -6.25 -27.15
N GLU A 610 -0.11 -5.19 -27.84
CA GLU A 610 1.30 -4.82 -28.05
C GLU A 610 2.05 -4.53 -26.73
N LEU A 611 3.39 -4.65 -26.79
CA LEU A 611 4.30 -4.18 -25.74
C LEU A 611 4.49 -2.67 -25.92
N ASP A 612 3.66 -1.90 -25.21
CA ASP A 612 3.62 -0.44 -25.01
C ASP A 612 2.24 0.05 -24.52
N LYS A 613 1.26 -0.84 -24.35
CA LYS A 613 -0.12 -0.54 -23.91
C LYS A 613 -0.57 -1.44 -22.77
N ILE A 614 -0.85 -0.83 -21.62
CA ILE A 614 -1.66 -1.43 -20.54
C ILE A 614 -3.13 -1.01 -20.69
N PRO A 615 -4.12 -1.93 -20.60
CA PRO A 615 -5.53 -1.56 -20.63
C PRO A 615 -5.93 -0.65 -19.45
N ILE A 616 -6.40 0.56 -19.78
CA ILE A 616 -6.95 1.54 -18.83
C ILE A 616 -8.28 2.04 -19.39
N TYR A 617 -9.30 2.07 -18.55
CA TYR A 617 -10.65 2.54 -18.89
C TYR A 617 -11.10 3.62 -17.91
N VAL A 618 -11.46 4.79 -18.43
CA VAL A 618 -11.95 5.92 -17.64
C VAL A 618 -13.47 5.86 -17.52
N ARG A 619 -14.01 6.08 -16.32
CA ARG A 619 -15.46 6.22 -16.11
C ARG A 619 -15.97 7.49 -16.79
N GLU A 620 -17.03 7.42 -17.59
CA GLU A 620 -17.68 8.60 -18.19
C GLU A 620 -18.08 9.60 -17.07
N GLY A 621 -17.78 10.87 -17.25
CA GLY A 621 -17.88 11.95 -16.26
C GLY A 621 -16.53 12.41 -15.67
N SER A 622 -15.49 11.57 -15.68
CA SER A 622 -14.26 11.80 -14.90
C SER A 622 -13.45 13.04 -15.30
N ILE A 623 -12.74 13.57 -14.30
CA ILE A 623 -11.61 14.51 -14.47
C ILE A 623 -10.37 13.84 -13.86
N ILE A 624 -9.29 13.72 -14.62
CA ILE A 624 -7.97 13.25 -14.15
C ILE A 624 -7.00 14.45 -14.18
N PRO A 625 -6.51 14.93 -13.03
CA PRO A 625 -5.52 16.00 -12.99
C PRO A 625 -4.12 15.43 -13.28
N LEU A 626 -3.42 16.05 -14.22
CA LEU A 626 -2.07 15.68 -14.63
C LEU A 626 -1.12 16.88 -14.55
N ILE A 627 0.19 16.62 -14.48
CA ILE A 627 1.24 17.61 -14.74
C ILE A 627 1.95 17.32 -16.07
N GLU A 628 2.63 18.32 -16.61
CA GLU A 628 3.72 18.04 -17.57
C GLU A 628 4.80 17.23 -16.83
N PRO A 629 5.35 16.15 -17.40
CA PRO A 629 6.31 15.33 -16.69
C PRO A 629 7.66 16.05 -16.53
N VAL A 630 8.32 15.84 -15.39
CA VAL A 630 9.57 16.51 -15.00
C VAL A 630 10.58 15.52 -14.40
N ASP A 631 11.87 15.78 -14.60
CA ASP A 631 12.96 14.91 -14.20
C ASP A 631 13.03 14.67 -12.68
N THR A 632 12.64 15.69 -11.90
CA THR A 632 12.72 15.71 -10.44
C THR A 632 11.56 16.50 -9.77
N PHE A 633 11.10 16.03 -8.62
CA PHE A 633 10.21 16.73 -7.67
C PHE A 633 10.97 17.37 -6.49
N VAL A 634 12.30 17.39 -6.55
CA VAL A 634 13.20 18.04 -5.60
C VAL A 634 13.84 19.25 -6.26
N ASP A 635 13.84 20.38 -5.56
CA ASP A 635 14.46 21.62 -6.01
C ASP A 635 15.99 21.47 -6.05
N VAL A 636 16.59 21.81 -7.19
CA VAL A 636 18.05 21.79 -7.43
C VAL A 636 18.57 23.18 -7.80
N GLU A 637 19.87 23.41 -7.58
CA GLU A 637 20.58 24.62 -7.99
C GLU A 637 20.37 24.88 -9.51
N ASP A 638 20.08 26.12 -9.92
CA ASP A 638 19.85 26.52 -11.34
C ASP A 638 21.11 26.45 -12.24
N LEU A 639 22.13 25.72 -11.79
CA LEU A 639 23.38 25.48 -12.51
C LEU A 639 23.25 24.37 -13.57
N LEU A 640 22.16 23.59 -13.54
CA LEU A 640 21.82 22.52 -14.48
C LEU A 640 20.43 22.78 -15.11
N PRO A 641 20.27 23.81 -15.97
CA PRO A 641 18.97 24.21 -16.54
C PRO A 641 18.36 23.19 -17.50
N GLU A 642 19.06 22.09 -17.81
CA GLU A 642 18.54 20.93 -18.52
C GLU A 642 17.71 19.97 -17.66
N ILE A 643 17.77 20.08 -16.32
CA ILE A 643 17.00 19.26 -15.38
C ILE A 643 15.70 19.98 -15.05
N THR A 644 14.57 19.40 -15.45
CA THR A 644 13.23 19.96 -15.20
C THR A 644 12.70 19.58 -13.81
N LYS A 645 12.08 20.54 -13.12
CA LYS A 645 11.66 20.42 -11.72
C LYS A 645 10.16 20.64 -11.55
N LEU A 646 9.57 20.08 -10.49
CA LEU A 646 8.16 20.35 -10.14
C LEU A 646 7.88 21.83 -9.86
N SER A 647 8.86 22.58 -9.32
CA SER A 647 8.79 24.04 -9.15
C SER A 647 8.54 24.79 -10.45
N ASP A 648 9.10 24.32 -11.56
CA ASP A 648 9.09 25.01 -12.86
C ASP A 648 7.71 24.99 -13.52
N ILE A 649 6.81 24.16 -12.97
CA ILE A 649 5.45 23.93 -13.45
C ILE A 649 4.40 23.95 -12.32
N GLU A 650 4.75 24.37 -11.09
CA GLU A 650 3.85 24.22 -9.93
C GLU A 650 2.51 24.95 -10.08
N ASN A 651 2.48 25.99 -10.93
CA ASN A 651 1.31 26.80 -11.27
C ASN A 651 0.59 26.35 -12.55
N LYS A 652 1.03 25.27 -13.20
CA LYS A 652 0.33 24.63 -14.32
C LYS A 652 -0.48 23.44 -13.79
N LEU A 653 -1.63 23.18 -14.40
CA LEU A 653 -2.36 21.93 -14.22
C LEU A 653 -2.98 21.50 -15.54
N ILE A 654 -2.73 20.25 -15.95
CA ILE A 654 -3.47 19.62 -17.03
C ILE A 654 -4.73 19.00 -16.39
N LEU A 655 -5.90 19.19 -17.00
CA LEU A 655 -7.12 18.48 -16.65
C LEU A 655 -7.53 17.65 -17.86
N ASP A 656 -7.50 16.34 -17.69
CA ASP A 656 -7.90 15.34 -18.68
C ASP A 656 -9.37 14.96 -18.38
N VAL A 657 -10.28 15.36 -19.26
CA VAL A 657 -11.72 15.49 -18.98
C VAL A 657 -12.53 14.63 -19.93
N PHE A 658 -13.41 13.82 -19.34
CA PHE A 658 -14.24 12.82 -20.00
C PHE A 658 -15.71 13.13 -19.69
N PRO A 659 -16.40 14.05 -20.41
CA PRO A 659 -17.68 14.60 -19.97
C PRO A 659 -18.84 13.59 -19.91
N SER A 660 -19.78 13.81 -19.00
CA SER A 660 -21.11 13.16 -18.97
C SER A 660 -22.22 14.16 -18.60
N GLU A 661 -23.47 13.73 -18.68
CA GLU A 661 -24.65 14.51 -18.27
C GLU A 661 -24.80 14.64 -16.73
N GLU A 662 -24.15 13.75 -15.97
CA GLU A 662 -24.07 13.83 -14.52
C GLU A 662 -22.96 14.82 -14.10
N GLU A 663 -23.16 15.57 -13.01
CA GLU A 663 -22.09 16.46 -12.52
C GLU A 663 -21.03 15.63 -11.81
N PHE A 664 -19.82 15.59 -12.37
CA PHE A 664 -18.65 15.03 -11.69
C PHE A 664 -17.90 16.10 -10.93
N VAL A 665 -17.30 15.71 -9.80
CA VAL A 665 -16.57 16.59 -8.88
C VAL A 665 -15.25 15.93 -8.51
N PHE A 666 -14.14 16.63 -8.74
CA PHE A 666 -12.81 16.22 -8.30
C PHE A 666 -12.27 17.19 -7.23
N LYS A 667 -11.76 16.66 -6.12
CA LYS A 667 -11.03 17.43 -5.10
C LYS A 667 -9.53 17.17 -5.26
N LEU A 668 -8.79 18.19 -5.66
CA LEU A 668 -7.33 18.18 -5.70
C LEU A 668 -6.77 18.26 -4.27
N TYR A 669 -5.58 17.68 -4.06
CA TYR A 669 -4.88 17.65 -2.78
C TYR A 669 -4.62 19.02 -2.13
N ASP A 670 -4.64 20.10 -2.89
CA ASP A 670 -4.46 21.48 -2.40
C ASP A 670 -5.78 22.13 -1.94
N GLY A 671 -6.91 21.44 -2.08
CA GLY A 671 -8.25 21.93 -1.76
C GLY A 671 -9.05 22.45 -2.96
N SER A 672 -8.44 22.58 -4.14
CA SER A 672 -9.14 22.97 -5.37
C SER A 672 -10.23 21.95 -5.72
N ILE A 673 -11.45 22.42 -5.94
CA ILE A 673 -12.57 21.61 -6.41
C ILE A 673 -12.81 21.90 -7.89
N TYR A 674 -12.67 20.88 -8.74
CA TYR A 674 -13.00 20.94 -10.16
C TYR A 674 -14.35 20.26 -10.43
N ARG A 675 -15.18 20.84 -11.30
CA ARG A 675 -16.47 20.27 -11.72
C ARG A 675 -16.56 20.20 -13.23
N CYS A 676 -17.21 19.15 -13.74
CA CYS A 676 -17.52 18.96 -15.15
C CYS A 676 -18.97 18.48 -15.30
N LYS A 677 -19.71 19.05 -16.26
CA LYS A 677 -21.07 18.62 -16.62
C LYS A 677 -21.47 19.01 -18.04
N LEU A 678 -22.15 18.12 -18.77
CA LEU A 678 -22.77 18.37 -20.08
C LEU A 678 -24.29 18.58 -19.95
N ASP A 679 -24.76 19.83 -20.06
CA ASP A 679 -26.18 20.18 -20.14
C ASP A 679 -26.63 20.26 -21.61
N TYR A 680 -27.23 19.20 -22.16
CA TYR A 680 -27.72 19.12 -23.56
C TYR A 680 -26.66 19.45 -24.63
N ASN A 681 -26.48 20.74 -24.94
CA ASN A 681 -25.52 21.25 -25.92
C ASN A 681 -24.39 22.10 -25.29
N ARG A 682 -24.33 22.22 -23.96
CA ARG A 682 -23.33 23.02 -23.25
C ARG A 682 -22.59 22.18 -22.22
N LEU A 683 -21.31 21.95 -22.48
CA LEU A 683 -20.35 21.47 -21.48
C LEU A 683 -19.85 22.65 -20.64
N SER A 684 -19.89 22.52 -19.32
CA SER A 684 -19.30 23.47 -18.37
C SER A 684 -18.20 22.79 -17.55
N ILE A 685 -17.05 23.44 -17.45
CA ILE A 685 -15.90 23.00 -16.63
C ILE A 685 -15.49 24.18 -15.74
N THR A 686 -15.45 23.96 -14.42
CA THR A 686 -15.18 25.04 -13.45
C THR A 686 -14.21 24.63 -12.35
N SER A 687 -13.53 25.61 -11.74
CA SER A 687 -12.76 25.47 -10.51
C SER A 687 -13.32 26.31 -9.38
N GLN A 688 -13.31 25.79 -8.16
CA GLN A 688 -13.71 26.45 -6.92
C GLN A 688 -12.63 26.21 -5.85
N LEU A 689 -12.51 27.12 -4.88
CA LEU A 689 -11.61 26.99 -3.72
C LEU A 689 -10.10 26.79 -4.02
N SER A 690 -9.63 27.09 -5.24
CA SER A 690 -8.19 27.02 -5.55
C SER A 690 -7.38 27.96 -4.65
N PRO A 691 -6.35 27.47 -3.92
CA PRO A 691 -5.57 28.29 -3.00
C PRO A 691 -4.52 29.16 -3.71
N MET A 692 -4.26 28.88 -4.99
CA MET A 692 -3.30 29.60 -5.82
C MET A 692 -3.84 29.83 -7.23
N ASP A 693 -3.30 30.86 -7.86
CA ASP A 693 -3.52 31.20 -9.27
C ASP A 693 -2.78 30.20 -10.18
N ARG A 694 -3.51 29.57 -11.11
CA ARG A 694 -3.00 28.49 -11.98
C ARG A 694 -3.29 28.78 -13.46
N LYS A 695 -2.41 28.32 -14.36
CA LYS A 695 -2.74 28.08 -15.78
C LYS A 695 -3.34 26.69 -15.92
N HIS A 696 -4.39 26.53 -16.71
CA HIS A 696 -5.01 25.23 -16.98
C HIS A 696 -4.86 24.83 -18.44
N ILE A 697 -4.48 23.58 -18.67
CA ILE A 697 -4.54 22.93 -19.99
C ILE A 697 -5.66 21.91 -19.94
N LEU A 698 -6.76 22.16 -20.63
CA LEU A 698 -7.86 21.19 -20.72
C LEU A 698 -7.62 20.29 -21.92
N LEU A 699 -7.70 18.97 -21.69
CA LEU A 699 -7.85 17.95 -22.72
C LEU A 699 -9.27 17.39 -22.55
N ILE A 700 -10.13 17.57 -23.53
CA ILE A 700 -11.57 17.29 -23.40
C ILE A 700 -11.97 16.28 -24.47
N HIS A 701 -12.33 15.08 -24.04
CA HIS A 701 -12.73 13.98 -24.91
C HIS A 701 -14.19 14.14 -25.36
N ILE A 702 -14.40 14.67 -26.58
CA ILE A 702 -15.73 14.88 -27.17
C ILE A 702 -15.73 14.45 -28.64
N ASP A 703 -16.79 13.78 -29.06
CA ASP A 703 -16.99 13.23 -30.41
C ASP A 703 -17.66 14.21 -31.40
N TRP A 704 -17.75 15.49 -31.01
CA TRP A 704 -18.33 16.58 -31.79
C TRP A 704 -17.41 17.80 -31.76
N LYS A 705 -17.33 18.53 -32.88
CA LYS A 705 -16.59 19.79 -32.95
C LYS A 705 -17.38 20.92 -32.26
N PRO A 706 -16.75 21.75 -31.41
CA PRO A 706 -17.41 22.91 -30.84
C PRO A 706 -17.76 23.98 -31.88
N VAL A 707 -18.88 24.68 -31.68
CA VAL A 707 -19.22 25.91 -32.42
C VAL A 707 -18.79 27.17 -31.67
N VAL A 708 -18.75 27.13 -30.33
CA VAL A 708 -18.28 28.22 -29.47
C VAL A 708 -17.54 27.61 -28.27
N VAL A 709 -16.42 28.22 -27.90
CA VAL A 709 -15.73 28.00 -26.62
C VAL A 709 -15.61 29.35 -25.93
N THR A 710 -15.87 29.42 -24.63
CA THR A 710 -15.66 30.64 -23.82
C THR A 710 -14.84 30.35 -22.57
N SER A 711 -14.15 31.38 -22.06
CA SER A 711 -13.58 31.42 -20.72
C SER A 711 -14.04 32.68 -20.00
N GLY A 712 -14.64 32.54 -18.82
CA GLY A 712 -15.24 33.65 -18.08
C GLY A 712 -16.37 34.37 -18.85
N GLY A 713 -16.99 33.71 -19.82
CA GLY A 713 -17.97 34.30 -20.74
C GLY A 713 -17.36 35.05 -21.94
N VAL A 714 -16.02 35.12 -22.06
CA VAL A 714 -15.32 35.69 -23.22
C VAL A 714 -15.06 34.58 -24.25
N PRO A 715 -15.50 34.71 -25.52
CA PRO A 715 -15.20 33.72 -26.56
C PRO A 715 -13.69 33.57 -26.83
N LEU A 716 -13.27 32.34 -27.14
CA LEU A 716 -11.90 31.97 -27.50
C LEU A 716 -11.82 31.60 -29.00
N GLU A 717 -10.71 31.91 -29.68
CA GLU A 717 -10.56 31.61 -31.11
C GLU A 717 -10.06 30.17 -31.36
N GLU A 718 -10.51 29.56 -32.47
CA GLU A 718 -9.95 28.31 -32.97
C GLU A 718 -8.61 28.59 -33.67
N THR A 719 -7.57 27.83 -33.33
CA THR A 719 -6.24 27.99 -33.93
C THR A 719 -5.63 26.67 -34.38
N SER A 720 -4.73 26.72 -35.35
CA SER A 720 -3.91 25.59 -35.82
C SER A 720 -2.62 25.40 -35.00
N ILE A 721 -2.38 26.23 -33.98
CA ILE A 721 -1.20 26.17 -33.11
C ILE A 721 -1.42 25.13 -32.00
N SER A 722 -0.50 24.16 -31.87
CA SER A 722 -0.60 23.04 -30.91
C SER A 722 -0.47 23.44 -29.42
N GLN A 723 -0.03 24.66 -29.14
CA GLN A 723 -0.11 25.33 -27.85
C GLN A 723 -1.01 26.57 -27.98
N PRO A 724 -2.35 26.41 -27.89
CA PRO A 724 -3.30 27.48 -28.13
C PRO A 724 -3.46 28.38 -26.87
N GLU A 725 -2.40 29.08 -26.44
CA GLU A 725 -2.49 29.93 -25.25
C GLU A 725 -3.57 31.03 -25.40
N GLY A 726 -4.55 31.05 -24.49
CA GLY A 726 -5.74 31.91 -24.56
C GLY A 726 -6.78 31.47 -25.61
N ASN A 727 -6.65 30.28 -26.19
CA ASN A 727 -7.38 29.82 -27.39
C ASN A 727 -7.69 28.31 -27.31
N TRP A 728 -8.23 27.73 -28.39
CA TRP A 728 -8.50 26.29 -28.49
C TRP A 728 -8.15 25.68 -29.86
N ILE A 729 -8.02 24.35 -29.88
CA ILE A 729 -7.86 23.52 -31.08
C ILE A 729 -8.61 22.20 -30.88
N TYR A 730 -9.29 21.71 -31.92
CA TYR A 730 -9.97 20.40 -31.88
C TYR A 730 -9.29 19.43 -32.85
N ASP A 731 -8.82 18.29 -32.35
CA ASP A 731 -8.31 17.19 -33.17
C ASP A 731 -9.47 16.25 -33.53
N GLU A 732 -9.97 16.38 -34.75
CA GLU A 732 -11.07 15.56 -35.28
C GLU A 732 -10.76 14.06 -35.36
N LYS A 733 -9.47 13.68 -35.40
CA LYS A 733 -9.03 12.28 -35.47
C LYS A 733 -8.94 11.66 -34.08
N MET A 734 -8.40 12.40 -33.12
CA MET A 734 -8.29 11.96 -31.71
C MET A 734 -9.56 12.20 -30.90
N LYS A 735 -10.48 13.03 -31.39
CA LYS A 735 -11.71 13.47 -30.68
C LYS A 735 -11.40 14.19 -29.36
N ILE A 736 -10.36 15.03 -29.39
CA ILE A 736 -9.90 15.80 -28.24
C ILE A 736 -9.94 17.30 -28.58
N LEU A 737 -10.70 18.04 -27.78
CA LEU A 737 -10.63 19.50 -27.71
C LEU A 737 -9.56 19.89 -26.69
N LYS A 738 -8.51 20.59 -27.16
CA LYS A 738 -7.48 21.17 -26.30
C LYS A 738 -7.72 22.68 -26.13
N ILE A 739 -7.73 23.13 -24.88
CA ILE A 739 -7.88 24.55 -24.49
C ILE A 739 -6.73 24.91 -23.54
N MET A 740 -6.10 26.08 -23.71
CA MET A 740 -5.12 26.58 -22.73
C MET A 740 -5.58 27.89 -22.12
N ILE A 741 -6.02 27.82 -20.86
CA ILE A 741 -6.51 28.95 -20.08
C ILE A 741 -5.32 29.62 -19.35
N PRO A 742 -5.10 30.94 -19.55
CA PRO A 742 -4.13 31.72 -18.79
C PRO A 742 -4.45 31.73 -17.29
N VAL A 743 -3.57 32.36 -16.51
CA VAL A 743 -3.63 32.37 -15.04
C VAL A 743 -4.98 32.90 -14.51
N GLY A 744 -5.70 32.08 -13.73
CA GLY A 744 -6.89 32.52 -12.98
C GLY A 744 -7.84 31.41 -12.54
N ILE A 745 -9.09 31.79 -12.26
CA ILE A 745 -10.19 30.86 -11.94
C ILE A 745 -10.71 30.23 -13.24
N LEU A 746 -10.77 28.90 -13.29
CA LEU A 746 -11.34 28.16 -14.40
C LEU A 746 -12.87 28.31 -14.43
N LEU A 747 -13.39 28.88 -15.52
CA LEU A 747 -14.80 28.89 -15.88
C LEU A 747 -14.89 28.79 -17.40
N VAL A 748 -14.97 27.57 -17.92
CA VAL A 748 -15.00 27.28 -19.36
C VAL A 748 -16.36 26.73 -19.75
N GLU A 749 -16.91 27.23 -20.85
CA GLU A 749 -18.12 26.68 -21.47
C GLU A 749 -17.83 26.33 -22.93
N VAL A 750 -18.19 25.11 -23.34
CA VAL A 750 -18.01 24.57 -24.69
C VAL A 750 -19.38 24.18 -25.25
N PHE A 751 -19.73 24.73 -26.41
CA PHE A 751 -21.06 24.56 -27.02
C PHE A 751 -21.02 23.68 -28.26
N LYS A 752 -21.89 22.66 -28.29
CA LYS A 752 -22.25 21.87 -29.47
C LYS A 752 -23.28 22.64 -30.31
N GLU A 753 -23.23 22.46 -31.62
CA GLU A 753 -24.33 22.82 -32.52
C GLU A 753 -25.62 22.09 -32.13
N LEU A 754 -26.76 22.75 -32.33
CA LEU A 754 -28.09 22.17 -32.12
C LEU A 754 -28.62 21.62 -33.45
N GLU A 755 -29.11 20.38 -33.41
CA GLU A 755 -29.75 19.66 -34.53
C GLU A 755 -31.24 20.03 -34.70
#